data_AF-A0A8J5R5Y8-F1
#
_entry.id   AF-A0A8J5R5Y8-F1
#
_cell.length_a   1.000
_cell.length_b   1.000
_cell.length_c   1.000
_cell.angle_alpha   90.00
_cell.angle_beta   90.00
_cell.angle_gamma   90.00
#
_symmetry.space_group_name_H-M   'P 1'
#
loop_
_entity.id
_entity.type
_entity.pdbx_description
1 polymer ?
#
loop_
_entity_poly.entity_id
_entity_poly.type
_entity_poly.pdbx_seq_one_letter_code
_entity_poly.pdbx_strand_id
1 'polypeptide(L)'
;MAKLKLILILAVVILNSNCEAATGLATTNQIGQTLKDIVLTISKVVTTFKRRYPPVTVQKNYTHYPLSENQPSVNSTELPEQKIQVERTVRRMMRNIRKITNKIPKYTESITDSLDSLLEMIVDKLQIQDDQFRMLDDALQKIHKHSAAIDRFYGDFIKFSQPKLIVAPSTIDELVMSIFSYKENKLIMSVGGLRGYFEPREGAFIYETLDKYFNNPNFQELTFEKICDSTLSLQEEIKMIYNLVMVQELRAFMMIVFSYKYEELIQPENSNNAVKLLVSHSLKRMSKYLLVIKEITEGASRERVRCDPPQYDLDINYFRLDYLFGLYYLNERQITTSCSYPISPFSTAKPQNLIPLPYNPNPNPNYRIQTAPNNNLRNLPSSNWNNFTNQRLKWNINPTTIIRNKVQCLDETPHSQNLLVPKYCPTDNNCNGILHHCKVVPSASFCETDKSYGRRYHWINNGTNDISSINCDGSFVDTMTVATCNSLLCQCSEQGAKSSATRAVNLMPQVADIEHNMVMTNFRFQKKDNVVHLQIQQGHLLPEGKIDNLTTSWVPLPDLLYYKNVPKGAFWLKKDNVVSPLVYDVDYTFLKHDRMTLNLDDVIAGPGYVVTGVRLNYRTEGPDNEATPLELQVHITPYDYYQGHLKPTKSNPSRWINVQNSGEHSRVYDRFRRKVDLSKADDPLKSPKNLEVSGQNMFVNFQITDYDKDFGQLTVPFFDSRAAGVASLSAISGVGIIHRGQKGYGGFLAPKLVNADHARFIDFDLCEHEIQHFTSF
;
A
#
# COMPACT_ATOMS: atom_id res chain seq x y z
N MET A 1 2.39 42.07 -42.59
CA MET A 1 3.41 41.00 -42.50
C MET A 1 4.15 40.95 -41.16
N ALA A 2 4.84 42.00 -40.69
CA ALA A 2 5.72 41.92 -39.49
C ALA A 2 5.04 41.32 -38.24
N LYS A 3 3.84 41.77 -37.87
CA LYS A 3 3.06 41.19 -36.75
C LYS A 3 2.74 39.70 -36.95
N LEU A 4 2.52 39.23 -38.19
CA LEU A 4 2.25 37.82 -38.48
C LEU A 4 3.52 36.96 -38.31
N LYS A 5 4.69 37.47 -38.71
CA LYS A 5 5.98 36.83 -38.40
C LYS A 5 6.25 36.79 -36.89
N LEU A 6 5.91 37.86 -36.16
CA LEU A 6 6.05 37.89 -34.70
C LEU A 6 5.11 36.88 -34.02
N ILE A 7 3.88 36.73 -34.51
CA ILE A 7 2.92 35.71 -34.02
C ILE A 7 3.41 34.29 -34.35
N LEU A 8 3.94 34.03 -35.56
CA LEU A 8 4.55 32.72 -35.86
C LEU A 8 5.78 32.44 -35.00
N ILE A 9 6.64 33.44 -34.76
CA ILE A 9 7.82 33.27 -33.89
C ILE A 9 7.39 33.04 -32.44
N LEU A 10 6.39 33.76 -31.94
CA LEU A 10 5.82 33.51 -30.61
C LEU A 10 5.18 32.12 -30.52
N ALA A 11 4.42 31.67 -31.52
CA ALA A 11 3.86 30.32 -31.57
C ALA A 11 4.97 29.25 -31.58
N VAL A 12 6.01 29.42 -32.41
CA VAL A 12 7.15 28.51 -32.46
C VAL A 12 7.98 28.53 -31.17
N VAL A 13 8.09 29.66 -30.46
CA VAL A 13 8.79 29.75 -29.16
C VAL A 13 7.94 29.12 -28.05
N ILE A 14 6.63 29.38 -27.99
CA ILE A 14 5.70 28.77 -27.04
C ILE A 14 5.60 27.24 -27.24
N LEU A 15 5.74 26.76 -28.48
CA LEU A 15 5.83 25.32 -28.80
C LEU A 15 7.23 24.71 -28.57
N ASN A 16 8.26 25.49 -28.23
CA ASN A 16 9.62 24.99 -27.96
C ASN A 16 10.11 25.22 -26.52
N SER A 17 9.34 25.89 -25.65
CA SER A 17 9.79 26.23 -24.29
C SER A 17 9.63 25.11 -23.25
N ASN A 18 8.99 23.99 -23.58
CA ASN A 18 8.75 22.86 -22.66
C ASN A 18 9.55 21.61 -23.08
N CYS A 19 10.89 21.63 -22.97
CA CYS A 19 11.70 20.44 -23.25
C CYS A 19 12.98 20.32 -22.37
N GLU A 20 12.83 20.52 -21.07
CA GLU A 20 13.85 20.15 -20.07
C GLU A 20 13.40 18.94 -19.24
N ALA A 21 14.32 17.98 -19.08
CA ALA A 21 14.34 16.94 -18.03
C ALA A 21 13.08 16.06 -17.74
N ALA A 22 12.28 15.68 -18.76
CA ALA A 22 11.50 14.44 -18.65
C ALA A 22 12.45 13.21 -18.56
N THR A 23 12.11 12.17 -17.79
CA THR A 23 13.04 11.06 -17.47
C THR A 23 12.50 9.68 -17.88
N GLY A 24 11.77 9.66 -18.99
CA GLY A 24 11.08 8.49 -19.53
C GLY A 24 10.49 8.80 -20.91
N LEU A 25 9.88 7.78 -21.50
CA LEU A 25 9.48 7.75 -22.91
C LEU A 25 7.96 7.56 -23.02
N ALA A 26 7.19 8.33 -22.24
CA ALA A 26 5.75 8.17 -22.08
C ALA A 26 4.92 8.61 -23.30
N THR A 27 5.54 9.26 -24.30
CA THR A 27 4.85 9.79 -25.48
C THR A 27 5.65 9.54 -26.77
N THR A 28 4.96 9.33 -27.88
CA THR A 28 5.55 9.28 -29.23
C THR A 28 6.34 10.53 -29.57
N ASN A 29 5.91 11.70 -29.09
CA ASN A 29 6.60 12.97 -29.28
C ASN A 29 7.94 13.06 -28.51
N GLN A 30 8.03 12.57 -27.27
CA GLN A 30 9.31 12.45 -26.53
C GLN A 30 10.27 11.47 -27.22
N ILE A 31 9.75 10.33 -27.69
CA ILE A 31 10.52 9.32 -28.45
C ILE A 31 11.04 9.94 -29.75
N GLY A 32 10.16 10.57 -30.54
CA GLY A 32 10.50 11.18 -31.83
C GLY A 32 11.53 12.30 -31.70
N GLN A 33 11.42 13.16 -30.69
CA GLN A 33 12.44 14.18 -30.43
C GLN A 33 13.78 13.56 -30.00
N THR A 34 13.76 12.47 -29.23
CA THR A 34 14.99 11.73 -28.86
C THR A 34 15.66 11.09 -30.09
N LEU A 35 14.90 10.45 -30.97
CA LEU A 35 15.40 9.87 -32.23
C LEU A 35 15.95 10.97 -33.17
N LYS A 36 15.24 12.10 -33.29
CA LYS A 36 15.65 13.26 -34.07
C LYS A 36 16.93 13.91 -33.54
N ASP A 37 17.07 14.06 -32.22
CA ASP A 37 18.29 14.55 -31.56
C ASP A 37 19.49 13.63 -31.87
N ILE A 38 19.31 12.30 -31.81
CA ILE A 38 20.33 11.31 -32.17
C ILE A 38 20.80 11.54 -33.62
N VAL A 39 19.88 11.55 -34.59
CA VAL A 39 20.25 11.65 -36.01
C VAL A 39 20.83 13.01 -36.36
N LEU A 40 20.24 14.12 -35.90
CA LEU A 40 20.77 15.47 -36.17
C LEU A 40 22.17 15.66 -35.61
N THR A 41 22.42 15.18 -34.39
CA THR A 41 23.70 15.36 -33.69
C THR A 41 24.86 14.61 -34.38
N ILE A 42 24.57 13.45 -34.97
CA ILE A 42 25.54 12.65 -35.73
C ILE A 42 25.69 13.22 -37.15
N SER A 43 24.58 13.43 -37.86
CA SER A 43 24.57 13.89 -39.26
C SER A 43 25.27 15.24 -39.42
N LYS A 44 25.04 16.20 -38.52
CA LYS A 44 25.69 17.52 -38.55
C LYS A 44 27.22 17.45 -38.54
N VAL A 45 27.81 16.41 -37.93
CA VAL A 45 29.26 16.18 -37.96
C VAL A 45 29.71 15.70 -39.35
N VAL A 46 28.99 14.74 -39.93
CA VAL A 46 29.27 14.18 -41.28
C VAL A 46 29.08 15.23 -42.37
N THR A 47 27.98 15.99 -42.36
CA THR A 47 27.74 17.06 -43.34
C THR A 47 28.80 18.17 -43.25
N THR A 48 29.28 18.48 -42.04
CA THR A 48 30.38 19.45 -41.84
C THR A 48 31.71 18.92 -42.39
N PHE A 49 31.97 17.61 -42.31
CA PHE A 49 33.13 16.99 -42.95
C PHE A 49 32.99 17.00 -44.47
N LYS A 50 31.90 16.47 -45.04
CA LYS A 50 31.65 16.44 -46.49
C LYS A 50 31.69 17.82 -47.15
N ARG A 51 31.23 18.88 -46.47
CA ARG A 51 31.35 20.28 -46.97
C ARG A 51 32.79 20.79 -47.02
N ARG A 52 33.69 20.27 -46.19
CA ARG A 52 35.10 20.68 -46.09
C ARG A 52 36.04 19.77 -46.88
N TYR A 53 35.63 18.54 -47.12
CA TYR A 53 36.33 17.50 -47.87
C TYR A 53 35.32 16.82 -48.81
N PRO A 54 34.94 17.47 -49.93
CA PRO A 54 34.05 16.85 -50.92
C PRO A 54 34.71 15.60 -51.51
N PRO A 55 33.93 14.59 -51.93
CA PRO A 55 34.49 13.39 -52.54
C PRO A 55 35.16 13.72 -53.88
N VAL A 56 36.39 13.23 -54.08
CA VAL A 56 37.12 13.39 -55.35
C VAL A 56 36.41 12.58 -56.43
N THR A 57 35.82 13.27 -57.41
CA THR A 57 35.11 12.63 -58.53
C THR A 57 36.08 12.02 -59.53
N VAL A 58 36.49 10.77 -59.28
CA VAL A 58 37.21 9.95 -60.26
C VAL A 58 36.26 9.63 -61.42
N GLN A 59 36.36 10.37 -62.52
CA GLN A 59 35.62 10.08 -63.75
C GLN A 59 36.09 8.75 -64.34
N LYS A 60 35.27 7.70 -64.22
CA LYS A 60 35.46 6.45 -64.96
C LYS A 60 35.04 6.64 -66.43
N ASN A 61 35.91 7.25 -67.22
CA ASN A 61 35.77 7.25 -68.67
C ASN A 61 36.07 5.84 -69.19
N TYR A 62 35.05 5.13 -69.65
CA TYR A 62 35.19 3.84 -70.33
C TYR A 62 35.44 4.06 -71.83
N THR A 63 36.66 3.79 -72.28
CA THR A 63 37.03 3.68 -73.70
C THR A 63 37.90 2.44 -73.91
N HIS A 64 37.77 1.78 -75.08
CA HIS A 64 38.39 0.48 -75.33
C HIS A 64 39.93 0.51 -75.54
N TYR A 65 40.52 -0.67 -75.35
CA TYR A 65 41.87 -1.16 -75.68
C TYR A 65 42.57 -0.60 -76.96
N PRO A 66 43.91 -0.74 -77.13
CA PRO A 66 44.82 -1.66 -76.41
C PRO A 66 46.18 -1.11 -75.89
N LEU A 67 46.83 -1.96 -75.08
CA LEU A 67 48.28 -2.07 -74.74
C LEU A 67 49.29 -1.09 -75.37
N SER A 68 49.95 -0.30 -74.53
CA SER A 68 51.41 -0.02 -74.62
C SER A 68 51.98 0.32 -73.24
N GLU A 69 53.31 0.30 -73.08
CA GLU A 69 54.00 0.56 -71.81
C GLU A 69 54.35 2.05 -71.60
N ASN A 70 54.70 2.37 -70.35
CA ASN A 70 55.41 3.57 -69.86
C ASN A 70 54.62 4.82 -69.43
N GLN A 71 54.86 5.17 -68.15
CA GLN A 71 54.71 6.48 -67.47
C GLN A 71 53.30 7.07 -67.21
N PRO A 72 53.16 7.94 -66.19
CA PRO A 72 53.99 8.16 -65.00
C PRO A 72 53.24 7.89 -63.66
N SER A 73 53.97 7.90 -62.55
CA SER A 73 53.39 7.80 -61.19
C SER A 73 52.59 9.05 -60.81
N VAL A 74 51.31 8.87 -60.46
CA VAL A 74 50.47 9.93 -59.85
C VAL A 74 50.88 10.14 -58.39
N ASN A 75 51.03 11.40 -57.97
CA ASN A 75 51.41 11.76 -56.60
C ASN A 75 50.37 11.27 -55.57
N SER A 76 50.81 10.51 -54.57
CA SER A 76 49.97 9.84 -53.57
C SER A 76 49.78 10.62 -52.26
N THR A 77 50.09 11.91 -52.25
CA THR A 77 50.20 12.75 -51.04
C THR A 77 48.89 13.14 -50.37
N GLU A 78 47.73 13.01 -51.03
CA GLU A 78 46.42 13.39 -50.44
C GLU A 78 45.84 12.33 -49.48
N LEU A 79 46.21 11.05 -49.68
CA LEU A 79 45.63 9.92 -48.95
C LEU A 79 45.82 9.96 -47.41
N PRO A 80 46.99 10.37 -46.86
CA PRO A 80 47.22 10.38 -45.42
C PRO A 80 46.38 11.41 -44.66
N GLU A 81 46.26 12.63 -45.18
CA GLU A 81 45.54 13.71 -44.48
C GLU A 81 44.04 13.41 -44.37
N GLN A 82 43.44 12.90 -45.45
CA GLN A 82 42.02 12.56 -45.46
C GLN A 82 41.71 11.47 -44.42
N LYS A 83 42.57 10.44 -44.29
CA LYS A 83 42.44 9.39 -43.27
C LYS A 83 42.52 9.93 -41.85
N ILE A 84 43.52 10.77 -41.55
CA ILE A 84 43.67 11.43 -40.24
C ILE A 84 42.43 12.28 -39.91
N GLN A 85 41.84 12.92 -40.92
CA GLN A 85 40.68 13.77 -40.74
C GLN A 85 39.35 12.99 -40.59
N VAL A 86 39.22 11.81 -41.21
CA VAL A 86 38.14 10.86 -40.91
C VAL A 86 38.22 10.43 -39.45
N GLU A 87 39.38 9.99 -38.94
CA GLU A 87 39.53 9.63 -37.52
C GLU A 87 39.11 10.76 -36.57
N ARG A 88 39.57 11.99 -36.83
CA ARG A 88 39.18 13.18 -36.05
C ARG A 88 37.67 13.45 -36.08
N THR A 89 37.01 13.12 -37.19
CA THR A 89 35.56 13.27 -37.40
C THR A 89 34.78 12.20 -36.66
N VAL A 90 35.21 10.94 -36.70
CA VAL A 90 34.61 9.82 -35.95
C VAL A 90 34.76 10.04 -34.44
N ARG A 91 35.95 10.48 -33.97
CA ARG A 91 36.14 10.93 -32.57
C ARG A 91 35.29 12.14 -32.19
N ARG A 92 34.72 12.89 -33.15
CA ARG A 92 33.77 14.00 -32.91
C ARG A 92 32.33 13.52 -32.86
N MET A 93 31.94 12.56 -33.71
CA MET A 93 30.66 11.85 -33.64
C MET A 93 30.50 11.18 -32.26
N MET A 94 31.46 10.33 -31.87
CA MET A 94 31.43 9.62 -30.59
C MET A 94 31.29 10.54 -29.36
N ARG A 95 32.07 11.64 -29.31
CA ARG A 95 31.97 12.65 -28.22
C ARG A 95 30.64 13.39 -28.21
N ASN A 96 30.00 13.57 -29.36
CA ASN A 96 28.68 14.19 -29.45
C ASN A 96 27.58 13.21 -29.02
N ILE A 97 27.64 11.95 -29.46
CA ILE A 97 26.71 10.89 -29.06
C ILE A 97 26.70 10.70 -27.54
N ARG A 98 27.87 10.71 -26.90
CA ARG A 98 28.00 10.64 -25.42
C ARG A 98 27.32 11.79 -24.66
N LYS A 99 26.91 12.88 -25.32
CA LYS A 99 26.05 13.91 -24.71
C LYS A 99 24.57 13.50 -24.73
N ILE A 100 24.16 12.75 -25.74
CA ILE A 100 22.79 12.24 -25.93
C ILE A 100 22.52 11.02 -25.06
N THR A 101 23.54 10.23 -24.72
CA THR A 101 23.42 9.07 -23.81
C THR A 101 23.01 9.45 -22.38
N ASN A 102 23.00 10.74 -22.04
CA ASN A 102 22.41 11.26 -20.80
C ASN A 102 20.92 11.60 -20.93
N LYS A 103 20.35 11.63 -22.15
CA LYS A 103 18.91 11.77 -22.40
C LYS A 103 18.17 10.42 -22.43
N ILE A 104 18.89 9.31 -22.65
CA ILE A 104 18.31 7.97 -22.56
C ILE A 104 18.10 7.65 -21.07
N PRO A 105 16.90 7.22 -20.63
CA PRO A 105 16.65 6.77 -19.27
C PRO A 105 17.61 5.68 -18.82
N LYS A 106 17.97 5.71 -17.53
CA LYS A 106 18.82 4.72 -16.87
C LYS A 106 17.98 4.01 -15.83
N TYR A 107 17.91 2.70 -15.96
CA TYR A 107 17.28 1.78 -15.03
C TYR A 107 18.38 0.89 -14.42
N THR A 108 18.12 0.37 -13.22
CA THR A 108 19.02 -0.53 -12.48
C THR A 108 18.64 -2.00 -12.69
N GLU A 109 17.39 -2.22 -13.09
CA GLU A 109 16.71 -3.49 -13.29
C GLU A 109 16.94 -4.02 -14.71
N SER A 110 16.97 -5.34 -14.90
CA SER A 110 16.95 -5.94 -16.24
C SER A 110 15.53 -6.34 -16.66
N ILE A 111 15.35 -6.62 -17.96
CA ILE A 111 14.08 -7.08 -18.52
C ILE A 111 13.66 -8.42 -17.90
N THR A 112 14.60 -9.31 -17.61
CA THR A 112 14.29 -10.61 -17.01
C THR A 112 13.87 -10.47 -15.55
N ASP A 113 14.64 -9.79 -14.70
CA ASP A 113 14.30 -9.65 -13.28
C ASP A 113 12.92 -9.00 -13.09
N SER A 114 12.56 -8.07 -13.99
CA SER A 114 11.25 -7.41 -14.01
C SER A 114 10.12 -8.33 -14.50
N LEU A 115 10.39 -9.22 -15.47
CA LEU A 115 9.44 -10.23 -15.93
C LEU A 115 9.25 -11.34 -14.89
N ASP A 116 10.33 -11.83 -14.30
CA ASP A 116 10.31 -12.93 -13.33
C ASP A 116 9.43 -12.56 -12.12
N SER A 117 9.60 -11.34 -11.58
CA SER A 117 8.73 -10.75 -10.54
C SER A 117 7.24 -10.74 -10.92
N LEU A 118 6.92 -10.25 -12.12
CA LEU A 118 5.53 -10.18 -12.59
C LEU A 118 4.93 -11.59 -12.83
N LEU A 119 5.74 -12.53 -13.29
CA LEU A 119 5.34 -13.90 -13.60
C LEU A 119 5.13 -14.74 -12.34
N GLU A 120 5.97 -14.60 -11.30
CA GLU A 120 5.74 -15.24 -9.99
C GLU A 120 4.35 -14.87 -9.41
N MET A 121 3.85 -13.66 -9.69
CA MET A 121 2.47 -13.29 -9.36
C MET A 121 1.45 -14.03 -10.25
N ILE A 122 1.52 -13.90 -11.57
CA ILE A 122 0.41 -14.32 -12.47
C ILE A 122 0.41 -15.80 -12.91
N VAL A 123 1.54 -16.52 -12.85
CA VAL A 123 1.67 -17.89 -13.40
C VAL A 123 0.67 -18.89 -12.82
N ASP A 124 0.47 -18.93 -11.50
CA ASP A 124 -0.49 -19.86 -10.87
C ASP A 124 -1.93 -19.66 -11.34
N LYS A 125 -2.29 -18.42 -11.71
CA LYS A 125 -3.64 -18.09 -12.19
C LYS A 125 -3.82 -18.42 -13.67
N LEU A 126 -2.74 -18.39 -14.47
CA LEU A 126 -2.76 -18.61 -15.92
C LEU A 126 -3.08 -20.05 -16.37
N GLN A 127 -3.14 -20.99 -15.42
CA GLN A 127 -3.36 -22.43 -15.63
C GLN A 127 -2.41 -23.04 -16.66
N ILE A 128 -1.14 -22.66 -16.54
CA ILE A 128 -0.07 -23.02 -17.46
C ILE A 128 0.22 -24.54 -17.36
N GLN A 129 0.15 -25.25 -18.48
CA GLN A 129 0.58 -26.64 -18.57
C GLN A 129 2.12 -26.73 -18.60
N ASP A 130 2.73 -27.83 -18.14
CA ASP A 130 4.19 -28.03 -18.10
C ASP A 130 4.92 -27.59 -19.38
N ASP A 131 4.36 -27.89 -20.56
CA ASP A 131 4.93 -27.49 -21.85
C ASP A 131 4.88 -25.97 -22.08
N GLN A 132 3.80 -25.31 -21.68
CA GLN A 132 3.70 -23.84 -21.74
C GLN A 132 4.61 -23.17 -20.70
N PHE A 133 4.86 -23.80 -19.55
CA PHE A 133 5.81 -23.29 -18.57
C PHE A 133 7.26 -23.40 -19.07
N ARG A 134 7.59 -24.49 -19.78
CA ARG A 134 8.87 -24.64 -20.50
C ARG A 134 9.03 -23.62 -21.61
N MET A 135 7.95 -23.27 -22.33
CA MET A 135 7.96 -22.19 -23.32
C MET A 135 8.18 -20.81 -22.68
N LEU A 136 7.70 -20.59 -21.46
CA LEU A 136 7.94 -19.36 -20.71
C LEU A 136 9.42 -19.22 -20.30
N ASP A 137 10.00 -20.27 -19.71
CA ASP A 137 11.43 -20.32 -19.35
C ASP A 137 12.34 -20.16 -20.59
N ASP A 138 12.06 -20.87 -21.69
CA ASP A 138 12.77 -20.72 -22.97
C ASP A 138 12.65 -19.30 -23.55
N ALA A 139 11.49 -18.64 -23.41
CA ALA A 139 11.30 -17.25 -23.80
C ALA A 139 12.12 -16.29 -22.93
N LEU A 140 12.11 -16.47 -21.60
CA LEU A 140 12.88 -15.66 -20.64
C LEU A 140 14.39 -15.78 -20.90
N GLN A 141 14.90 -17.00 -21.08
CA GLN A 141 16.31 -17.24 -21.41
C GLN A 141 16.72 -16.59 -22.75
N LYS A 142 15.85 -16.61 -23.76
CA LYS A 142 16.09 -15.93 -25.05
C LYS A 142 16.03 -14.40 -24.92
N ILE A 143 15.09 -13.87 -24.14
CA ILE A 143 15.00 -12.43 -23.83
C ILE A 143 16.27 -11.98 -23.09
N HIS A 144 16.74 -12.73 -22.10
CA HIS A 144 18.01 -12.47 -21.40
C HIS A 144 19.18 -12.40 -22.39
N LYS A 145 19.33 -13.43 -23.22
CA LYS A 145 20.38 -13.56 -24.23
C LYS A 145 20.38 -12.38 -25.21
N HIS A 146 19.20 -11.93 -25.63
CA HIS A 146 19.04 -10.77 -26.52
C HIS A 146 19.32 -9.43 -25.82
N SER A 147 18.84 -9.21 -24.59
CA SER A 147 19.17 -8.00 -23.81
C SER A 147 20.67 -7.91 -23.56
N ALA A 148 21.28 -8.96 -22.99
CA ALA A 148 22.70 -9.01 -22.68
C ALA A 148 23.59 -8.80 -23.92
N ALA A 149 23.15 -9.24 -25.11
CA ALA A 149 23.83 -8.93 -26.36
C ALA A 149 23.76 -7.43 -26.70
N ILE A 150 22.59 -6.79 -26.63
CA ILE A 150 22.42 -5.34 -26.90
C ILE A 150 23.22 -4.51 -25.87
N ASP A 151 23.15 -4.89 -24.59
CA ASP A 151 23.88 -4.26 -23.49
C ASP A 151 25.40 -4.35 -23.68
N ARG A 152 25.91 -5.50 -24.14
CA ARG A 152 27.31 -5.67 -24.51
C ARG A 152 27.71 -4.75 -25.67
N PHE A 153 26.95 -4.75 -26.77
CA PHE A 153 27.20 -3.86 -27.91
C PHE A 153 27.22 -2.39 -27.47
N TYR A 154 26.27 -1.97 -26.63
CA TYR A 154 26.19 -0.62 -26.09
C TYR A 154 27.37 -0.32 -25.15
N GLY A 155 27.76 -1.26 -24.29
CA GLY A 155 28.93 -1.14 -23.41
C GLY A 155 30.23 -0.92 -24.19
N ASP A 156 30.50 -1.73 -25.21
CA ASP A 156 31.66 -1.58 -26.09
C ASP A 156 31.60 -0.25 -26.88
N PHE A 157 30.45 0.11 -27.43
CA PHE A 157 30.22 1.40 -28.11
C PHE A 157 30.49 2.62 -27.19
N ILE A 158 29.98 2.60 -25.96
CA ILE A 158 30.23 3.66 -24.96
C ILE A 158 31.70 3.68 -24.51
N LYS A 159 32.36 2.52 -24.43
CA LYS A 159 33.80 2.42 -24.16
C LYS A 159 34.63 3.08 -25.27
N PHE A 160 34.29 2.89 -26.54
CA PHE A 160 34.93 3.59 -27.66
C PHE A 160 34.64 5.10 -27.70
N SER A 161 33.61 5.59 -26.99
CA SER A 161 33.34 7.03 -26.83
C SER A 161 34.19 7.75 -25.76
N GLN A 162 35.09 7.04 -25.07
CA GLN A 162 35.89 7.62 -23.98
C GLN A 162 36.99 8.58 -24.50
N PRO A 163 37.06 9.85 -24.04
CA PRO A 163 38.02 10.84 -24.57
C PRO A 163 39.51 10.48 -24.44
N LYS A 164 39.87 9.56 -23.53
CA LYS A 164 41.25 9.10 -23.32
C LYS A 164 41.61 7.85 -24.12
N LEU A 165 40.64 7.17 -24.75
CA LEU A 165 40.88 5.92 -25.48
C LEU A 165 41.22 6.23 -26.95
N ILE A 166 42.37 5.76 -27.40
CA ILE A 166 42.74 5.77 -28.82
C ILE A 166 42.26 4.44 -29.42
N VAL A 167 41.23 4.51 -30.26
CA VAL A 167 40.67 3.35 -30.96
C VAL A 167 41.24 3.32 -32.39
N ALA A 168 41.72 2.16 -32.84
CA ALA A 168 42.19 1.99 -34.21
C ALA A 168 41.01 1.95 -35.20
N PRO A 169 41.15 2.44 -36.45
CA PRO A 169 40.06 2.41 -37.44
C PRO A 169 39.46 1.02 -37.64
N SER A 170 40.30 -0.02 -37.74
CA SER A 170 39.87 -1.41 -37.91
C SER A 170 38.95 -1.92 -36.80
N THR A 171 39.13 -1.46 -35.56
CA THR A 171 38.23 -1.81 -34.44
C THR A 171 36.85 -1.17 -34.60
N ILE A 172 36.75 -0.03 -35.29
CA ILE A 172 35.48 0.62 -35.62
C ILE A 172 34.85 -0.05 -36.85
N ASP A 173 35.64 -0.44 -37.85
CA ASP A 173 35.19 -1.25 -39.00
C ASP A 173 34.60 -2.60 -38.53
N GLU A 174 35.30 -3.30 -37.63
CA GLU A 174 34.84 -4.54 -36.99
C GLU A 174 33.53 -4.35 -36.22
N LEU A 175 33.40 -3.25 -35.47
CA LEU A 175 32.17 -2.92 -34.74
C LEU A 175 30.99 -2.69 -35.71
N VAL A 176 31.19 -1.91 -36.76
CA VAL A 176 30.17 -1.59 -37.77
C VAL A 176 29.73 -2.84 -38.53
N MET A 177 30.67 -3.65 -38.99
CA MET A 177 30.40 -4.96 -39.61
C MET A 177 29.69 -5.92 -38.65
N SER A 178 30.00 -5.87 -37.36
CA SER A 178 29.33 -6.66 -36.32
C SER A 178 27.91 -6.14 -35.99
N ILE A 179 27.64 -4.84 -36.17
CA ILE A 179 26.31 -4.24 -36.00
C ILE A 179 25.37 -4.64 -37.12
N PHE A 180 25.83 -4.58 -38.39
CA PHE A 180 25.02 -4.94 -39.57
C PHE A 180 24.94 -6.45 -39.84
N SER A 181 25.58 -7.28 -39.03
CA SER A 181 25.61 -8.73 -39.23
C SER A 181 24.29 -9.41 -38.82
N TYR A 182 23.68 -10.15 -39.74
CA TYR A 182 22.49 -11.00 -39.49
C TYR A 182 22.83 -12.36 -38.82
N LYS A 183 24.00 -12.50 -38.19
CA LYS A 183 24.36 -13.71 -37.42
C LYS A 183 23.68 -13.69 -36.05
N GLU A 184 23.51 -14.86 -35.45
CA GLU A 184 22.95 -14.99 -34.10
C GLU A 184 23.75 -14.15 -33.08
N ASN A 185 23.07 -13.59 -32.08
CA ASN A 185 23.65 -12.76 -31.01
C ASN A 185 24.34 -11.46 -31.49
N LYS A 186 24.05 -11.03 -32.72
CA LYS A 186 24.42 -9.71 -33.26
C LYS A 186 23.30 -8.69 -33.05
N LEU A 187 23.64 -7.39 -33.10
CA LEU A 187 22.73 -6.33 -32.65
C LEU A 187 21.36 -6.37 -33.33
N ILE A 188 21.30 -6.41 -34.67
CA ILE A 188 20.04 -6.44 -35.43
C ILE A 188 19.21 -7.69 -35.09
N MET A 189 19.85 -8.86 -34.98
CA MET A 189 19.16 -10.10 -34.63
C MET A 189 18.65 -10.11 -33.19
N SER A 190 19.36 -9.49 -32.25
CA SER A 190 18.93 -9.39 -30.85
C SER A 190 17.78 -8.39 -30.66
N VAL A 191 17.78 -7.28 -31.39
CA VAL A 191 16.63 -6.34 -31.41
C VAL A 191 15.41 -7.01 -32.04
N GLY A 192 15.59 -7.70 -33.18
CA GLY A 192 14.52 -8.49 -33.81
C GLY A 192 14.01 -9.62 -32.91
N GLY A 193 14.89 -10.19 -32.09
CA GLY A 193 14.59 -11.16 -31.04
C GLY A 193 13.70 -10.58 -29.94
N LEU A 194 14.13 -9.51 -29.25
CA LEU A 194 13.32 -8.84 -28.22
C LEU A 194 11.96 -8.38 -28.77
N ARG A 195 11.96 -7.66 -29.90
CA ARG A 195 10.74 -7.27 -30.63
C ARG A 195 9.78 -8.45 -30.81
N GLY A 196 10.35 -9.63 -31.04
CA GLY A 196 9.61 -10.86 -31.29
C GLY A 196 8.74 -11.36 -30.14
N TYR A 197 8.97 -10.91 -28.90
CA TYR A 197 8.20 -11.31 -27.71
C TYR A 197 7.20 -10.24 -27.22
N PHE A 198 7.43 -8.96 -27.56
CA PHE A 198 6.71 -7.81 -26.99
C PHE A 198 5.83 -7.02 -27.99
N GLU A 199 5.92 -7.28 -29.30
CA GLU A 199 5.00 -6.70 -30.30
C GLU A 199 3.80 -7.63 -30.53
N PRO A 200 2.57 -7.11 -30.78
CA PRO A 200 1.42 -7.95 -31.12
C PRO A 200 1.63 -8.64 -32.48
N ARG A 201 1.88 -9.94 -32.42
CA ARG A 201 2.03 -10.85 -33.57
C ARG A 201 1.89 -12.30 -33.08
N GLU A 202 1.62 -13.21 -34.00
CA GLU A 202 1.64 -14.66 -33.74
C GLU A 202 3.01 -15.12 -33.22
N GLY A 203 3.00 -15.86 -32.11
CA GLY A 203 4.19 -16.36 -31.41
C GLY A 203 4.88 -15.33 -30.52
N ALA A 204 4.22 -14.20 -30.18
CA ALA A 204 4.74 -13.20 -29.25
C ALA A 204 4.44 -13.60 -27.80
N PHE A 205 5.04 -14.69 -27.33
CA PHE A 205 4.61 -15.41 -26.13
C PHE A 205 4.45 -14.55 -24.85
N ILE A 206 5.29 -13.52 -24.64
CA ILE A 206 5.14 -12.61 -23.50
C ILE A 206 3.95 -11.66 -23.68
N TYR A 207 3.83 -11.00 -24.84
CA TYR A 207 2.64 -10.21 -25.17
C TYR A 207 1.36 -11.06 -25.04
N GLU A 208 1.32 -12.23 -25.68
CA GLU A 208 0.18 -13.15 -25.65
C GLU A 208 -0.18 -13.59 -24.22
N THR A 209 0.81 -13.80 -23.35
CA THR A 209 0.59 -14.17 -21.95
C THR A 209 0.01 -13.01 -21.13
N LEU A 210 0.53 -11.80 -21.32
CA LEU A 210 0.07 -10.60 -20.60
C LEU A 210 -1.32 -10.16 -21.07
N ASP A 211 -1.57 -10.12 -22.38
CA ASP A 211 -2.88 -9.85 -22.98
C ASP A 211 -3.93 -10.88 -22.52
N LYS A 212 -3.60 -12.18 -22.61
CA LYS A 212 -4.43 -13.28 -22.08
C LYS A 212 -4.77 -13.10 -20.60
N TYR A 213 -3.90 -12.50 -19.77
CA TYR A 213 -4.17 -12.30 -18.36
C TYR A 213 -4.99 -11.04 -18.08
N PHE A 214 -4.51 -9.87 -18.51
CA PHE A 214 -5.05 -8.56 -18.10
C PHE A 214 -6.28 -8.12 -18.90
N ASN A 215 -6.47 -8.60 -20.14
CA ASN A 215 -7.59 -8.18 -21.00
C ASN A 215 -8.75 -9.20 -21.06
N ASN A 216 -8.65 -10.32 -20.34
CA ASN A 216 -9.63 -11.41 -20.38
C ASN A 216 -10.44 -11.49 -19.07
N PRO A 217 -11.75 -11.17 -19.07
CA PRO A 217 -12.57 -11.10 -17.85
C PRO A 217 -12.85 -12.45 -17.19
N ASN A 218 -12.34 -13.57 -17.73
CA ASN A 218 -12.44 -14.89 -17.11
C ASN A 218 -11.31 -15.16 -16.10
N PHE A 219 -10.21 -14.39 -16.12
CA PHE A 219 -9.21 -14.49 -15.06
C PHE A 219 -9.70 -13.79 -13.80
N GLN A 220 -9.75 -14.54 -12.70
CA GLN A 220 -9.96 -13.97 -11.38
C GLN A 220 -8.76 -13.10 -10.99
N GLU A 221 -9.06 -12.02 -10.27
CA GLU A 221 -8.07 -11.18 -9.59
C GLU A 221 -7.03 -12.03 -8.83
N LEU A 222 -5.80 -11.51 -8.76
CA LEU A 222 -4.75 -12.09 -7.94
C LEU A 222 -5.24 -12.20 -6.48
N THR A 223 -4.89 -13.30 -5.82
CA THR A 223 -5.15 -13.44 -4.38
C THR A 223 -4.40 -12.37 -3.61
N PHE A 224 -4.99 -11.85 -2.53
CA PHE A 224 -4.40 -10.81 -1.68
C PHE A 224 -2.91 -11.08 -1.36
N GLU A 225 -2.55 -12.32 -1.03
CA GLU A 225 -1.17 -12.72 -0.68
C GLU A 225 -0.16 -12.70 -1.84
N LYS A 226 -0.60 -12.46 -3.08
CA LYS A 226 0.25 -12.28 -4.26
C LYS A 226 0.46 -10.80 -4.62
N ILE A 227 -0.36 -9.87 -4.12
CA ILE A 227 -0.24 -8.43 -4.40
C ILE A 227 0.26 -7.66 -3.18
N CYS A 228 0.01 -8.16 -1.96
CA CYS A 228 0.44 -7.50 -0.75
C CYS A 228 1.97 -7.48 -0.60
N ASP A 229 2.48 -6.47 0.09
CA ASP A 229 3.91 -6.15 0.26
C ASP A 229 4.70 -5.78 -1.02
N SER A 230 4.09 -5.86 -2.21
CA SER A 230 4.69 -5.39 -3.47
C SER A 230 5.11 -3.91 -3.39
N THR A 231 6.32 -3.61 -3.86
CA THR A 231 6.88 -2.25 -3.83
C THR A 231 6.25 -1.37 -4.91
N LEU A 232 6.07 -1.94 -6.10
CA LEU A 232 5.33 -1.41 -7.25
C LEU A 232 3.92 -1.99 -7.30
N SER A 233 3.04 -1.35 -8.08
CA SER A 233 1.77 -1.94 -8.51
C SER A 233 1.95 -2.68 -9.84
N LEU A 234 1.03 -3.59 -10.20
CA LEU A 234 1.08 -4.33 -11.46
C LEU A 234 1.20 -3.39 -12.67
N GLN A 235 0.49 -2.25 -12.62
CA GLN A 235 0.55 -1.22 -13.66
C GLN A 235 1.97 -0.63 -13.85
N GLU A 236 2.73 -0.49 -12.77
CA GLU A 236 4.11 0.02 -12.80
C GLU A 236 5.13 -1.03 -13.24
N GLU A 237 4.94 -2.30 -12.87
CA GLU A 237 5.82 -3.40 -13.32
C GLU A 237 5.72 -3.60 -14.83
N ILE A 238 4.50 -3.67 -15.37
CA ILE A 238 4.27 -3.73 -16.83
C ILE A 238 4.91 -2.51 -17.52
N LYS A 239 4.69 -1.30 -16.99
CA LYS A 239 5.32 -0.07 -17.48
C LYS A 239 6.85 -0.13 -17.41
N MET A 240 7.44 -0.75 -16.38
CA MET A 240 8.89 -0.90 -16.24
C MET A 240 9.46 -1.83 -17.32
N ILE A 241 8.88 -3.02 -17.50
CA ILE A 241 9.29 -4.03 -18.49
C ILE A 241 9.38 -3.41 -19.90
N TYR A 242 8.33 -2.73 -20.35
CA TYR A 242 8.31 -2.13 -21.68
C TYR A 242 9.17 -0.86 -21.78
N ASN A 243 9.36 -0.08 -20.70
CA ASN A 243 10.33 1.01 -20.68
C ASN A 243 11.77 0.50 -20.88
N LEU A 244 12.11 -0.65 -20.30
CA LEU A 244 13.40 -1.32 -20.51
C LEU A 244 13.56 -1.76 -21.98
N VAL A 245 12.52 -2.37 -22.58
CA VAL A 245 12.50 -2.73 -24.01
C VAL A 245 12.70 -1.50 -24.91
N MET A 246 11.99 -0.38 -24.64
CA MET A 246 12.18 0.89 -25.36
C MET A 246 13.59 1.46 -25.21
N VAL A 247 14.21 1.33 -24.03
CA VAL A 247 15.61 1.74 -23.81
C VAL A 247 16.58 0.88 -24.61
N GLN A 248 16.36 -0.44 -24.75
CA GLN A 248 17.19 -1.28 -25.62
C GLN A 248 17.06 -0.91 -27.10
N GLU A 249 15.85 -0.59 -27.56
CA GLU A 249 15.60 -0.08 -28.92
C GLU A 249 16.30 1.27 -29.17
N LEU A 250 16.31 2.20 -28.20
CA LEU A 250 17.09 3.44 -28.32
C LEU A 250 18.61 3.20 -28.34
N ARG A 251 19.13 2.31 -27.49
CA ARG A 251 20.56 1.92 -27.48
C ARG A 251 20.96 1.36 -28.85
N ALA A 252 20.16 0.46 -29.40
CA ALA A 252 20.39 -0.12 -30.72
C ALA A 252 20.27 0.90 -31.86
N PHE A 253 19.22 1.72 -31.88
CA PHE A 253 19.04 2.78 -32.88
C PHE A 253 20.23 3.74 -32.91
N MET A 254 20.72 4.18 -31.74
CA MET A 254 21.90 5.05 -31.62
C MET A 254 23.16 4.43 -32.26
N MET A 255 23.37 3.12 -32.05
CA MET A 255 24.49 2.39 -32.65
C MET A 255 24.33 2.22 -34.16
N ILE A 256 23.13 1.87 -34.65
CA ILE A 256 22.88 1.67 -36.09
C ILE A 256 22.97 3.00 -36.87
N VAL A 257 22.47 4.11 -36.31
CA VAL A 257 22.64 5.46 -36.91
C VAL A 257 24.12 5.85 -36.94
N PHE A 258 24.90 5.55 -35.89
CA PHE A 258 26.34 5.77 -35.94
C PHE A 258 26.98 4.96 -37.08
N SER A 259 26.65 3.68 -37.21
CA SER A 259 27.21 2.80 -38.26
C SER A 259 26.92 3.31 -39.67
N TYR A 260 25.66 3.65 -40.01
CA TYR A 260 25.34 4.22 -41.32
C TYR A 260 26.06 5.55 -41.60
N LYS A 261 26.26 6.37 -40.56
CA LYS A 261 26.98 7.64 -40.67
C LYS A 261 28.50 7.50 -40.62
N TYR A 262 29.02 6.34 -40.22
CA TYR A 262 30.42 5.95 -40.36
C TYR A 262 30.71 5.44 -41.78
N GLU A 263 29.86 4.55 -42.31
CA GLU A 263 29.95 4.10 -43.71
C GLU A 263 29.88 5.28 -44.68
N GLU A 264 28.97 6.23 -44.44
CA GLU A 264 28.84 7.46 -45.25
C GLU A 264 30.13 8.32 -45.34
N LEU A 265 31.01 8.24 -44.33
CA LEU A 265 32.30 8.94 -44.32
C LEU A 265 33.38 8.23 -45.15
N ILE A 266 33.26 6.91 -45.32
CA ILE A 266 34.24 6.07 -46.02
C ILE A 266 33.81 5.80 -47.47
N GLN A 267 32.52 5.58 -47.69
CA GLN A 267 31.91 5.32 -48.99
C GLN A 267 30.78 6.35 -49.22
N PRO A 268 31.01 7.38 -50.05
CA PRO A 268 30.10 8.53 -50.16
C PRO A 268 28.71 8.31 -50.79
N GLU A 269 28.29 7.06 -51.04
CA GLU A 269 27.02 6.74 -51.71
C GLU A 269 25.78 7.01 -50.82
N ASN A 270 24.57 6.80 -51.37
CA ASN A 270 23.30 7.39 -50.91
C ASN A 270 22.72 6.80 -49.59
N SER A 271 23.45 6.91 -48.48
CA SER A 271 23.05 6.42 -47.15
C SER A 271 21.84 7.12 -46.51
N ASN A 272 21.53 8.36 -46.91
CA ASN A 272 20.48 9.16 -46.26
C ASN A 272 19.09 8.49 -46.29
N ASN A 273 18.76 7.77 -47.36
CA ASN A 273 17.49 7.05 -47.46
C ASN A 273 17.39 5.91 -46.43
N ALA A 274 18.49 5.20 -46.15
CA ALA A 274 18.52 4.13 -45.16
C ALA A 274 18.30 4.67 -43.73
N VAL A 275 18.96 5.78 -43.38
CA VAL A 275 18.78 6.44 -42.07
C VAL A 275 17.34 6.98 -41.93
N LYS A 276 16.77 7.55 -43.00
CA LYS A 276 15.39 8.02 -43.01
C LYS A 276 14.38 6.89 -42.78
N LEU A 277 14.58 5.75 -43.45
CA LEU A 277 13.77 4.54 -43.30
C LEU A 277 13.89 3.95 -41.89
N LEU A 278 15.10 3.90 -41.32
CA LEU A 278 15.36 3.42 -39.96
C LEU A 278 14.60 4.24 -38.91
N VAL A 279 14.54 5.56 -39.04
CA VAL A 279 13.78 6.44 -38.13
C VAL A 279 12.29 6.14 -38.20
N SER A 280 11.72 6.05 -39.40
CA SER A 280 10.31 5.68 -39.63
C SER A 280 9.99 4.31 -39.01
N HIS A 281 10.83 3.30 -39.26
CA HIS A 281 10.64 1.97 -38.71
C HIS A 281 10.78 1.90 -37.19
N SER A 282 11.71 2.66 -36.57
CA SER A 282 11.84 2.69 -35.12
C SER A 282 10.70 3.44 -34.43
N LEU A 283 10.25 4.57 -35.00
CA LEU A 283 9.01 5.24 -34.57
C LEU A 283 7.82 4.27 -34.59
N LYS A 284 7.58 3.60 -35.72
CA LYS A 284 6.46 2.65 -35.91
C LYS A 284 6.57 1.36 -35.08
N ARG A 285 7.73 1.06 -34.47
CA ARG A 285 7.85 0.01 -33.42
C ARG A 285 7.58 0.56 -32.03
N MET A 286 8.17 1.70 -31.68
CA MET A 286 8.06 2.25 -30.34
C MET A 286 6.64 2.76 -30.03
N SER A 287 5.90 3.28 -31.03
CA SER A 287 4.47 3.58 -30.86
C SER A 287 3.61 2.33 -30.60
N LYS A 288 3.96 1.18 -31.20
CA LYS A 288 3.28 -0.09 -30.90
C LYS A 288 3.56 -0.56 -29.47
N TYR A 289 4.80 -0.42 -28.98
CA TYR A 289 5.08 -0.71 -27.57
C TYR A 289 4.26 0.21 -26.66
N LEU A 290 4.12 1.51 -26.96
CA LEU A 290 3.26 2.40 -26.17
C LEU A 290 1.78 2.00 -26.19
N LEU A 291 1.23 1.64 -27.36
CA LEU A 291 -0.14 1.12 -27.49
C LEU A 291 -0.34 -0.12 -26.60
N VAL A 292 0.57 -1.09 -26.69
CA VAL A 292 0.53 -2.34 -25.91
C VAL A 292 0.65 -2.10 -24.41
N ILE A 293 1.55 -1.20 -23.97
CA ILE A 293 1.60 -0.83 -22.55
C ILE A 293 0.25 -0.31 -22.13
N LYS A 294 -0.34 0.64 -22.88
CA LYS A 294 -1.63 1.23 -22.53
C LYS A 294 -2.73 0.18 -22.41
N GLU A 295 -2.90 -0.66 -23.43
CA GLU A 295 -3.92 -1.73 -23.45
C GLU A 295 -3.78 -2.65 -22.22
N ILE A 296 -2.58 -3.18 -21.96
CA ILE A 296 -2.35 -4.10 -20.82
C ILE A 296 -2.43 -3.36 -19.47
N THR A 297 -2.00 -2.09 -19.39
CA THR A 297 -2.03 -1.30 -18.15
C THR A 297 -3.39 -0.70 -17.81
N GLU A 298 -4.34 -0.63 -18.74
CA GLU A 298 -5.74 -0.32 -18.44
C GLU A 298 -6.45 -1.48 -17.72
N GLY A 299 -6.03 -2.74 -17.95
CA GLY A 299 -6.49 -3.93 -17.22
C GLY A 299 -5.74 -4.26 -15.92
N ALA A 300 -4.65 -3.55 -15.60
CA ALA A 300 -3.77 -3.88 -14.48
C ALA A 300 -4.09 -3.12 -13.19
N SER A 301 -4.04 -3.81 -12.04
CA SER A 301 -4.27 -3.18 -10.75
C SER A 301 -3.21 -2.13 -10.40
N ARG A 302 -3.70 -1.02 -9.83
CA ARG A 302 -2.92 0.12 -9.30
C ARG A 302 -2.84 0.09 -7.77
N GLU A 303 -3.43 -0.91 -7.13
CA GLU A 303 -3.54 -0.99 -5.67
C GLU A 303 -2.25 -1.52 -5.02
N ARG A 304 -1.94 -1.03 -3.81
CA ARG A 304 -0.86 -1.56 -2.96
C ARG A 304 -1.28 -1.57 -1.49
N VAL A 305 -0.90 -2.64 -0.79
CA VAL A 305 -1.38 -2.99 0.56
C VAL A 305 -0.34 -3.86 1.29
N ARG A 306 -0.35 -3.90 2.63
CA ARG A 306 0.54 -4.76 3.43
C ARG A 306 -0.03 -6.15 3.70
N CYS A 307 0.80 -7.18 3.60
CA CYS A 307 0.54 -8.52 4.11
C CYS A 307 0.48 -8.52 5.65
N ASP A 308 0.02 -9.60 6.28
CA ASP A 308 0.15 -9.78 7.73
C ASP A 308 1.63 -9.68 8.17
N PRO A 309 1.94 -9.04 9.31
CA PRO A 309 3.31 -9.01 9.82
C PRO A 309 3.72 -10.41 10.34
N PRO A 310 5.03 -10.75 10.34
CA PRO A 310 5.50 -12.05 10.87
C PRO A 310 5.16 -12.29 12.35
N GLN A 311 4.99 -11.20 13.12
CA GLN A 311 4.52 -11.20 14.49
C GLN A 311 3.66 -9.94 14.71
N TYR A 312 2.60 -10.07 15.50
CA TYR A 312 1.74 -8.94 15.89
C TYR A 312 2.18 -8.36 17.24
N ASP A 313 2.68 -7.13 17.22
CA ASP A 313 3.24 -6.42 18.39
C ASP A 313 2.40 -5.18 18.74
N LEU A 314 1.84 -5.19 19.96
CA LEU A 314 0.89 -4.19 20.42
C LEU A 314 1.55 -2.80 20.54
N ASP A 315 0.87 -1.78 20.00
CA ASP A 315 1.32 -0.39 19.86
C ASP A 315 2.62 -0.20 19.03
N ILE A 316 3.14 -1.27 18.42
CA ILE A 316 4.29 -1.23 17.49
C ILE A 316 3.83 -1.41 16.05
N ASN A 317 3.08 -2.48 15.76
CA ASN A 317 2.59 -2.79 14.40
C ASN A 317 1.06 -2.98 14.29
N TYR A 318 0.36 -3.13 15.41
CA TYR A 318 -1.10 -2.96 15.51
C TYR A 318 -1.49 -2.27 16.81
N PHE A 319 -2.71 -1.74 16.89
CA PHE A 319 -3.30 -1.33 18.17
C PHE A 319 -4.80 -1.66 18.25
N ARG A 320 -5.32 -1.62 19.48
CA ARG A 320 -6.70 -1.98 19.82
C ARG A 320 -7.46 -0.76 20.35
N LEU A 321 -8.78 -0.78 20.27
CA LEU A 321 -9.65 0.18 20.96
C LEU A 321 -9.87 -0.26 22.41
N ASP A 322 -8.77 -0.33 23.17
CA ASP A 322 -8.78 -0.93 24.51
C ASP A 322 -9.80 -0.25 25.43
N TYR A 323 -10.58 -1.10 26.11
CA TYR A 323 -11.69 -0.78 26.98
C TYR A 323 -12.91 -0.08 26.35
N LEU A 324 -12.92 0.30 25.06
CA LEU A 324 -14.03 1.06 24.44
C LEU A 324 -15.40 0.37 24.63
N PHE A 325 -15.50 -0.88 24.15
CA PHE A 325 -16.63 -1.76 24.37
C PHE A 325 -16.16 -3.05 25.05
N GLY A 326 -16.96 -3.54 25.98
CA GLY A 326 -16.74 -4.85 26.60
C GLY A 326 -17.90 -5.24 27.49
N LEU A 327 -18.06 -6.54 27.70
CA LEU A 327 -19.05 -7.05 28.65
C LEU A 327 -18.58 -6.85 30.10
N TYR A 328 -19.54 -6.51 30.94
CA TYR A 328 -19.43 -6.36 32.39
C TYR A 328 -20.38 -7.38 33.03
N TYR A 329 -19.82 -8.26 33.85
CA TYR A 329 -20.57 -9.14 34.72
C TYR A 329 -20.87 -8.41 36.03
N LEU A 330 -22.16 -8.20 36.31
CA LEU A 330 -22.70 -7.36 37.39
C LEU A 330 -23.76 -8.13 38.18
N ASN A 331 -24.27 -7.51 39.24
CA ASN A 331 -25.51 -7.91 39.91
C ASN A 331 -26.63 -6.88 39.64
N GLU A 332 -27.89 -7.23 39.88
CA GLU A 332 -29.01 -6.30 39.78
C GLU A 332 -29.01 -5.26 40.92
N ARG A 333 -28.64 -5.69 42.13
CA ARG A 333 -28.53 -4.84 43.35
C ARG A 333 -27.42 -3.78 43.32
N GLN A 334 -26.75 -3.72 42.18
CA GLN A 334 -25.67 -2.82 41.82
C GLN A 334 -26.17 -1.72 40.86
N ILE A 335 -27.20 -1.99 40.05
CA ILE A 335 -27.77 -1.01 39.10
C ILE A 335 -29.18 -0.51 39.45
N THR A 336 -29.93 -1.19 40.33
CA THR A 336 -31.30 -0.77 40.71
C THR A 336 -31.61 -0.93 42.20
N THR A 337 -32.39 0.01 42.74
CA THR A 337 -32.84 0.01 44.15
C THR A 337 -33.91 -1.06 44.44
N SER A 338 -34.62 -1.49 43.40
CA SER A 338 -35.86 -2.29 43.48
C SER A 338 -35.70 -3.74 43.96
N CYS A 339 -34.46 -4.22 44.11
CA CYS A 339 -34.20 -5.64 44.36
C CYS A 339 -34.52 -6.08 45.81
N SER A 340 -35.80 -6.42 46.00
CA SER A 340 -36.45 -6.73 47.27
C SER A 340 -36.34 -8.20 47.66
N TYR A 341 -36.23 -8.48 48.95
CA TYR A 341 -36.23 -9.85 49.48
C TYR A 341 -37.58 -10.57 49.23
N PRO A 342 -37.58 -11.85 48.84
CA PRO A 342 -38.65 -12.75 49.25
C PRO A 342 -38.56 -12.92 50.76
N ILE A 343 -39.46 -12.27 51.50
CA ILE A 343 -39.56 -12.45 52.96
C ILE A 343 -39.99 -13.90 53.21
N SER A 344 -39.11 -14.68 53.82
CA SER A 344 -39.48 -16.01 54.35
C SER A 344 -40.61 -15.82 55.38
N PRO A 345 -41.80 -16.41 55.19
CA PRO A 345 -42.85 -16.32 56.20
C PRO A 345 -42.39 -17.06 57.45
N PHE A 346 -42.22 -16.31 58.54
CA PHE A 346 -41.86 -16.85 59.86
C PHE A 346 -42.75 -18.04 60.19
N SER A 347 -42.15 -19.18 60.52
CA SER A 347 -42.89 -20.30 61.08
C SER A 347 -43.47 -19.89 62.44
N THR A 348 -44.77 -20.10 62.62
CA THR A 348 -45.51 -19.57 63.77
C THR A 348 -45.21 -20.38 65.04
N ALA A 349 -44.16 -19.99 65.76
CA ALA A 349 -43.95 -20.42 67.15
C ALA A 349 -44.82 -19.55 68.09
N LYS A 350 -45.72 -20.19 68.84
CA LYS A 350 -46.52 -19.51 69.88
C LYS A 350 -45.63 -19.07 71.05
N PRO A 351 -45.96 -17.95 71.73
CA PRO A 351 -45.22 -17.54 72.91
C PRO A 351 -45.40 -18.55 74.06
N GLN A 352 -44.29 -18.86 74.74
CA GLN A 352 -44.28 -19.46 76.08
C GLN A 352 -43.42 -18.60 77.01
N ASN A 353 -43.78 -18.56 78.28
CA ASN A 353 -43.32 -17.53 79.22
C ASN A 353 -41.89 -17.77 79.72
N LEU A 354 -41.20 -16.68 80.04
CA LEU A 354 -39.90 -16.66 80.72
C LEU A 354 -40.02 -17.15 82.17
N ILE A 355 -39.26 -18.18 82.52
CA ILE A 355 -38.85 -18.54 83.90
C ILE A 355 -37.34 -18.85 83.84
N PRO A 356 -36.51 -18.39 84.80
CA PRO A 356 -35.06 -18.25 84.57
C PRO A 356 -34.20 -19.50 84.82
N LEU A 357 -32.94 -19.39 84.38
CA LEU A 357 -31.78 -20.26 84.61
C LEU A 357 -31.69 -20.78 86.07
N PRO A 358 -31.18 -22.01 86.30
CA PRO A 358 -29.72 -22.11 86.48
C PRO A 358 -29.02 -23.41 86.05
N TYR A 359 -27.69 -23.32 86.09
CA TYR A 359 -26.72 -24.37 86.46
C TYR A 359 -26.12 -25.28 85.36
N ASN A 360 -24.82 -25.54 85.55
CA ASN A 360 -23.92 -26.38 84.74
C ASN A 360 -23.45 -27.54 85.63
N PRO A 361 -23.49 -28.78 85.15
CA PRO A 361 -22.21 -29.49 85.10
C PRO A 361 -22.01 -30.36 83.84
N ASN A 362 -20.77 -30.31 83.34
CA ASN A 362 -20.10 -31.38 82.58
C ASN A 362 -20.22 -32.73 83.35
N PRO A 363 -20.18 -33.92 82.69
CA PRO A 363 -19.07 -34.26 81.78
C PRO A 363 -19.41 -35.05 80.51
N ASN A 364 -18.54 -34.89 79.51
CA ASN A 364 -18.31 -35.81 78.40
C ASN A 364 -17.84 -37.20 78.91
N PRO A 365 -18.28 -38.33 78.32
CA PRO A 365 -17.26 -39.13 77.60
C PRO A 365 -17.75 -39.85 76.32
N ASN A 366 -16.86 -39.85 75.31
CA ASN A 366 -16.49 -40.95 74.39
C ASN A 366 -17.56 -41.96 73.91
N TYR A 367 -17.71 -42.11 72.58
CA TYR A 367 -17.21 -43.23 71.74
C TYR A 367 -17.65 -42.94 70.26
N ARG A 368 -16.84 -42.99 69.19
CA ARG A 368 -15.84 -43.91 68.60
C ARG A 368 -16.38 -45.00 67.63
N ILE A 369 -16.18 -44.71 66.33
CA ILE A 369 -15.84 -45.63 65.21
C ILE A 369 -16.91 -46.60 64.68
N GLN A 370 -17.19 -46.54 63.36
CA GLN A 370 -17.07 -47.59 62.31
C GLN A 370 -17.78 -47.08 61.02
N THR A 371 -17.27 -46.95 59.79
CA THR A 371 -16.19 -47.54 58.93
C THR A 371 -16.67 -48.53 57.85
N ALA A 372 -16.97 -48.00 56.64
CA ALA A 372 -16.77 -48.64 55.32
C ALA A 372 -17.66 -49.89 54.99
N PRO A 373 -17.55 -50.58 53.82
CA PRO A 373 -16.70 -50.34 52.63
C PRO A 373 -17.33 -50.53 51.20
N ASN A 374 -16.61 -49.97 50.20
CA ASN A 374 -16.30 -50.45 48.83
C ASN A 374 -17.32 -51.15 47.89
N ASN A 375 -17.38 -50.67 46.64
CA ASN A 375 -16.82 -51.31 45.42
C ASN A 375 -16.84 -50.30 44.23
N ASN A 376 -15.75 -50.06 43.46
CA ASN A 376 -15.07 -50.88 42.42
C ASN A 376 -15.95 -51.11 41.16
N LEU A 377 -15.55 -50.89 39.88
CA LEU A 377 -14.35 -50.38 39.14
C LEU A 377 -14.84 -49.93 37.71
N ARG A 378 -14.11 -49.56 36.63
CA ARG A 378 -12.68 -49.57 36.18
C ARG A 378 -12.47 -48.62 34.95
N ASN A 379 -11.22 -48.54 34.46
CA ASN A 379 -10.73 -48.20 33.10
C ASN A 379 -10.58 -46.71 32.63
N LEU A 380 -9.38 -46.44 32.09
CA LEU A 380 -8.85 -45.24 31.39
C LEU A 380 -8.19 -45.70 30.07
N PRO A 381 -7.93 -44.81 29.09
CA PRO A 381 -6.58 -44.20 28.91
C PRO A 381 -6.63 -42.70 28.47
N SER A 382 -5.56 -41.89 28.40
CA SER A 382 -4.17 -41.98 28.88
C SER A 382 -3.43 -40.63 28.69
N SER A 383 -2.49 -40.28 29.60
CA SER A 383 -1.23 -39.49 29.39
C SER A 383 -1.29 -38.07 28.79
N ASN A 384 -0.38 -37.13 29.04
CA ASN A 384 0.69 -36.93 30.06
C ASN A 384 1.20 -35.48 29.90
N TRP A 385 1.74 -34.84 30.95
CA TRP A 385 2.95 -33.99 30.93
C TRP A 385 3.34 -33.57 32.36
N ASN A 386 3.88 -34.55 33.10
CA ASN A 386 4.76 -34.35 34.25
C ASN A 386 6.18 -34.00 33.71
N ASN A 387 7.13 -33.40 34.45
CA ASN A 387 7.18 -32.87 35.81
C ASN A 387 8.38 -31.90 35.89
N PHE A 388 8.34 -30.89 36.76
CA PHE A 388 9.57 -30.34 37.34
C PHE A 388 9.36 -30.04 38.82
N THR A 389 10.14 -30.70 39.67
CA THR A 389 10.11 -30.52 41.13
C THR A 389 11.53 -30.47 41.67
N ASN A 390 11.85 -29.47 42.49
CA ASN A 390 12.15 -29.73 43.90
C ASN A 390 12.31 -28.48 44.79
N GLN A 391 12.03 -28.71 46.08
CA GLN A 391 12.62 -28.07 47.27
C GLN A 391 12.43 -26.56 47.52
N ARG A 392 11.30 -26.27 48.20
CA ARG A 392 11.22 -25.56 49.50
C ARG A 392 12.36 -24.58 49.86
N LEU A 393 11.98 -23.32 50.05
CA LEU A 393 12.35 -22.56 51.26
C LEU A 393 11.09 -21.88 51.83
N LYS A 394 10.99 -21.77 53.16
CA LYS A 394 9.83 -21.16 53.83
C LYS A 394 10.02 -19.65 53.96
N TRP A 395 8.97 -18.88 53.70
CA TRP A 395 8.73 -17.61 54.40
C TRP A 395 7.29 -17.57 54.89
N ASN A 396 7.11 -17.29 56.19
CA ASN A 396 5.79 -17.08 56.77
C ASN A 396 5.33 -15.66 56.42
N ILE A 397 4.38 -15.54 55.51
CA ILE A 397 3.50 -14.38 55.41
C ILE A 397 2.09 -14.95 55.44
N ASN A 398 1.23 -14.46 56.35
CA ASN A 398 -0.20 -14.72 56.23
C ASN A 398 -0.75 -13.90 55.05
N PRO A 399 -1.23 -14.51 53.96
CA PRO A 399 -2.25 -13.85 53.18
C PRO A 399 -3.51 -13.86 54.04
N THR A 400 -3.69 -12.84 54.87
CA THR A 400 -5.06 -12.43 55.21
C THR A 400 -5.66 -11.91 53.91
N THR A 401 -6.18 -12.82 53.10
CA THR A 401 -6.96 -12.50 51.91
C THR A 401 -8.10 -11.63 52.37
N ILE A 402 -7.98 -10.32 52.16
CA ILE A 402 -9.02 -9.37 52.57
C ILE A 402 -10.19 -9.60 51.64
N ILE A 403 -11.10 -10.48 52.05
CA ILE A 403 -12.43 -10.61 51.49
C ILE A 403 -13.10 -9.24 51.69
N ARG A 404 -12.95 -8.37 50.69
CA ARG A 404 -13.48 -7.01 50.69
C ARG A 404 -15.00 -7.10 50.51
N ASN A 405 -15.69 -7.40 51.60
CA ASN A 405 -17.12 -7.18 51.75
C ASN A 405 -17.39 -5.67 51.59
N LYS A 406 -17.52 -5.20 50.35
CA LYS A 406 -18.00 -3.88 49.98
C LYS A 406 -19.36 -4.03 49.30
N VAL A 407 -20.34 -3.36 49.89
CA VAL A 407 -21.77 -3.52 49.60
C VAL A 407 -22.21 -2.52 48.53
N GLN A 408 -23.23 -2.91 47.75
CA GLN A 408 -24.16 -2.14 46.88
C GLN A 408 -23.75 -0.73 46.41
N CYS A 409 -23.95 -0.47 45.11
CA CYS A 409 -24.08 0.90 44.60
C CYS A 409 -25.54 1.19 44.27
N LEU A 410 -26.03 2.36 44.65
CA LEU A 410 -27.37 2.88 44.31
C LEU A 410 -27.32 4.41 44.28
N ASP A 411 -27.97 4.99 43.27
CA ASP A 411 -28.69 6.26 43.32
C ASP A 411 -29.87 6.13 42.33
N GLU A 412 -30.97 6.84 42.55
CA GLU A 412 -32.33 6.47 42.11
C GLU A 412 -32.53 6.16 40.61
N THR A 413 -33.40 5.18 40.31
CA THR A 413 -33.82 4.78 38.95
C THR A 413 -35.33 4.93 38.72
N PRO A 414 -35.77 5.61 37.64
CA PRO A 414 -37.08 5.37 37.04
C PRO A 414 -37.16 3.94 36.47
N HIS A 415 -38.37 3.40 36.34
CA HIS A 415 -38.60 1.98 36.07
C HIS A 415 -38.47 1.55 34.60
N SER A 416 -38.27 0.23 34.46
CA SER A 416 -38.58 -0.61 33.29
C SER A 416 -37.58 -0.66 32.12
N GLN A 417 -37.82 -1.68 31.29
CA GLN A 417 -36.94 -2.28 30.28
C GLN A 417 -36.34 -1.28 29.28
N ASN A 418 -35.11 -1.56 28.81
CA ASN A 418 -34.25 -0.69 27.97
C ASN A 418 -33.51 0.45 28.71
N LEU A 419 -32.94 0.14 29.87
CA LEU A 419 -32.09 1.05 30.66
C LEU A 419 -30.75 1.38 29.95
N LEU A 420 -30.49 2.68 29.76
CA LEU A 420 -29.16 3.25 29.51
C LEU A 420 -28.59 3.76 30.85
N VAL A 421 -27.85 2.92 31.59
CA VAL A 421 -27.41 3.27 32.96
C VAL A 421 -26.16 4.18 32.90
N PRO A 422 -26.16 5.42 33.45
CA PRO A 422 -25.08 6.40 33.21
C PRO A 422 -23.78 6.24 34.01
N LYS A 423 -23.64 5.20 34.84
CA LYS A 423 -22.45 4.85 35.66
C LYS A 423 -22.64 3.48 36.32
N TYR A 424 -21.56 2.71 36.47
CA TYR A 424 -21.53 1.58 37.42
C TYR A 424 -20.11 1.18 37.89
N CYS A 425 -19.97 0.58 39.09
CA CYS A 425 -18.70 0.41 39.81
C CYS A 425 -18.34 -1.02 40.33
N PRO A 426 -17.17 -1.56 39.97
CA PRO A 426 -16.29 -2.17 40.99
C PRO A 426 -15.03 -1.30 41.15
N THR A 427 -14.56 -1.09 42.40
CA THR A 427 -13.85 0.13 42.83
C THR A 427 -12.74 0.68 41.93
N ASP A 428 -12.06 -0.19 41.20
CA ASP A 428 -10.88 0.13 40.41
C ASP A 428 -11.15 -0.06 38.88
N ASN A 429 -12.22 -0.80 38.52
CA ASN A 429 -12.61 -1.22 37.16
C ASN A 429 -13.98 -0.69 36.66
N ASN A 430 -14.59 0.29 37.34
CA ASN A 430 -15.83 0.99 36.97
C ASN A 430 -16.05 1.18 35.44
N CYS A 431 -17.29 0.99 34.98
CA CYS A 431 -17.74 1.48 33.67
C CYS A 431 -17.96 3.01 33.76
N ASN A 432 -17.15 3.80 33.07
CA ASN A 432 -17.15 5.26 33.15
C ASN A 432 -18.10 5.92 32.13
N GLY A 433 -18.83 5.12 31.35
CA GLY A 433 -19.84 5.59 30.41
C GLY A 433 -21.20 4.94 30.65
N ILE A 434 -21.76 4.33 29.61
CA ILE A 434 -23.14 3.84 29.59
C ILE A 434 -23.16 2.32 29.56
N LEU A 435 -23.94 1.69 30.44
CA LEU A 435 -24.33 0.28 30.31
C LEU A 435 -25.59 0.15 29.44
N HIS A 436 -25.60 -0.84 28.56
CA HIS A 436 -26.69 -1.18 27.66
C HIS A 436 -26.69 -2.68 27.33
N HIS A 437 -27.72 -3.17 26.62
CA HIS A 437 -27.89 -4.58 26.23
C HIS A 437 -27.83 -5.59 27.39
N CYS A 438 -28.16 -5.17 28.61
CA CYS A 438 -28.14 -6.01 29.81
C CYS A 438 -29.07 -7.23 29.70
N LYS A 439 -28.59 -8.40 30.12
CA LYS A 439 -29.35 -9.66 30.21
C LYS A 439 -29.15 -10.31 31.57
N VAL A 440 -30.17 -10.98 32.09
CA VAL A 440 -30.03 -11.86 33.27
C VAL A 440 -29.21 -13.09 32.88
N VAL A 441 -28.28 -13.48 33.75
CA VAL A 441 -27.37 -14.64 33.58
C VAL A 441 -27.25 -15.44 34.89
N PRO A 442 -26.89 -16.74 34.83
CA PRO A 442 -26.58 -17.52 36.03
C PRO A 442 -25.40 -16.93 36.81
N SER A 443 -25.45 -17.03 38.15
CA SER A 443 -24.35 -16.62 39.05
C SER A 443 -23.03 -17.31 38.70
N ALA A 444 -21.94 -16.55 38.73
CA ALA A 444 -20.60 -17.00 38.36
C ALA A 444 -19.52 -16.42 39.30
N SER A 445 -18.35 -17.04 39.29
CA SER A 445 -17.12 -16.50 39.88
C SER A 445 -16.12 -16.12 38.77
N PHE A 446 -15.31 -15.09 39.00
CA PHE A 446 -14.38 -14.57 38.01
C PHE A 446 -13.18 -13.88 38.65
N CYS A 447 -12.13 -13.68 37.86
CA CYS A 447 -10.92 -12.97 38.25
C CYS A 447 -10.75 -11.73 37.38
N GLU A 448 -10.98 -10.53 37.94
CA GLU A 448 -10.77 -9.28 37.23
C GLU A 448 -9.28 -8.93 37.13
N THR A 449 -8.84 -8.49 35.95
CA THR A 449 -7.46 -8.06 35.69
C THR A 449 -7.25 -6.60 36.11
N ASP A 450 -5.99 -6.20 36.28
CA ASP A 450 -5.64 -4.78 36.23
C ASP A 450 -5.82 -4.23 34.79
N LYS A 451 -5.97 -2.90 34.64
CA LYS A 451 -6.12 -2.24 33.33
C LYS A 451 -4.87 -2.30 32.44
N SER A 452 -3.72 -2.61 33.03
CA SER A 452 -2.46 -2.85 32.31
C SER A 452 -2.49 -4.07 31.39
N TYR A 453 -3.39 -5.04 31.60
CA TYR A 453 -3.49 -6.25 30.78
C TYR A 453 -4.34 -6.09 29.49
N GLY A 454 -5.03 -4.96 29.32
CA GLY A 454 -5.86 -4.68 28.12
C GLY A 454 -7.12 -5.53 27.98
N ARG A 455 -7.47 -6.31 29.00
CA ARG A 455 -8.69 -7.14 29.11
C ARG A 455 -9.42 -6.81 30.43
N ARG A 456 -10.52 -7.51 30.76
CA ARG A 456 -11.20 -7.34 32.07
C ARG A 456 -11.14 -8.59 32.94
N TYR A 457 -11.21 -9.77 32.35
CA TYR A 457 -11.28 -11.04 33.06
C TYR A 457 -10.17 -11.98 32.60
N HIS A 458 -9.35 -12.45 33.55
CA HIS A 458 -8.43 -13.57 33.30
C HIS A 458 -9.22 -14.86 33.04
N TRP A 459 -10.34 -15.04 33.74
CA TRP A 459 -11.29 -16.13 33.55
C TRP A 459 -12.65 -15.80 34.18
N ILE A 460 -13.70 -16.48 33.73
CA ILE A 460 -15.05 -16.53 34.30
C ILE A 460 -15.47 -18.01 34.38
N ASN A 461 -16.13 -18.42 35.46
CA ASN A 461 -16.54 -19.81 35.69
C ASN A 461 -17.91 -19.89 36.39
N ASN A 462 -18.74 -20.86 35.99
CA ASN A 462 -20.10 -21.08 36.51
C ASN A 462 -20.12 -21.87 37.85
N GLY A 463 -19.07 -21.70 38.66
CA GLY A 463 -18.85 -22.42 39.91
C GLY A 463 -17.64 -21.86 40.67
N THR A 464 -17.67 -21.95 42.00
CA THR A 464 -16.54 -21.63 42.88
C THR A 464 -15.75 -22.89 43.24
N ASN A 465 -14.48 -22.94 42.84
CA ASN A 465 -13.49 -23.88 43.38
C ASN A 465 -12.50 -23.07 44.23
N ASP A 466 -12.18 -23.49 45.46
CA ASP A 466 -11.23 -22.74 46.31
C ASP A 466 -9.88 -22.52 45.60
N ILE A 467 -9.43 -23.52 44.85
CA ILE A 467 -8.21 -23.49 44.01
C ILE A 467 -8.26 -22.37 42.96
N SER A 468 -9.42 -22.06 42.37
CA SER A 468 -9.51 -20.95 41.40
C SER A 468 -9.41 -19.58 42.09
N SER A 469 -9.96 -19.42 43.30
CA SER A 469 -9.80 -18.18 44.07
C SER A 469 -8.33 -17.91 44.45
N ILE A 470 -7.57 -18.97 44.77
CA ILE A 470 -6.13 -18.91 45.11
C ILE A 470 -5.28 -18.59 43.87
N ASN A 471 -5.69 -19.05 42.68
CA ASN A 471 -4.99 -18.85 41.42
C ASN A 471 -5.47 -17.60 40.65
N CYS A 472 -6.13 -16.64 41.30
CA CYS A 472 -6.49 -15.36 40.69
C CYS A 472 -5.34 -14.34 40.85
N ASP A 473 -4.59 -14.11 39.76
CA ASP A 473 -3.62 -13.01 39.66
C ASP A 473 -4.35 -11.68 39.39
N GLY A 474 -5.19 -11.24 40.35
CA GLY A 474 -6.11 -10.13 40.15
C GLY A 474 -7.13 -9.98 41.27
N SER A 475 -8.27 -9.36 40.97
CA SER A 475 -9.40 -9.25 41.92
C SER A 475 -10.39 -10.39 41.71
N PHE A 476 -10.35 -11.40 42.59
CA PHE A 476 -11.34 -12.46 42.63
C PHE A 476 -12.70 -11.92 43.09
N VAL A 477 -13.75 -12.22 42.34
CA VAL A 477 -15.14 -11.89 42.66
C VAL A 477 -15.97 -13.15 42.51
N ASP A 478 -16.77 -13.45 43.52
CA ASP A 478 -17.83 -14.46 43.43
C ASP A 478 -19.20 -13.82 43.60
N THR A 479 -20.12 -14.14 42.69
CA THR A 479 -21.52 -13.72 42.78
C THR A 479 -22.45 -14.84 43.26
N MET A 480 -21.94 -16.06 43.48
CA MET A 480 -22.73 -17.20 43.95
C MET A 480 -23.00 -17.12 45.46
N THR A 481 -22.05 -16.66 46.27
CA THR A 481 -22.14 -16.65 47.74
C THR A 481 -22.95 -15.50 48.36
N VAL A 482 -23.30 -14.44 47.61
CA VAL A 482 -23.88 -13.20 48.19
C VAL A 482 -25.12 -12.67 47.44
N ALA A 483 -25.49 -13.25 46.29
CA ALA A 483 -26.55 -12.70 45.43
C ALA A 483 -27.97 -13.04 45.88
N THR A 484 -28.64 -12.11 46.58
CA THR A 484 -30.10 -12.12 46.79
C THR A 484 -30.90 -11.59 45.59
N CYS A 485 -30.24 -11.45 44.43
CA CYS A 485 -30.62 -10.60 43.30
C CYS A 485 -30.01 -11.15 42.02
N ASN A 486 -30.64 -10.97 40.86
CA ASN A 486 -30.17 -11.55 39.60
C ASN A 486 -28.73 -11.09 39.27
N SER A 487 -27.91 -11.99 38.75
CA SER A 487 -26.69 -11.59 38.05
C SER A 487 -27.01 -11.11 36.64
N LEU A 488 -26.27 -10.13 36.17
CA LEU A 488 -26.49 -9.42 34.92
C LEU A 488 -25.22 -9.40 34.08
N LEU A 489 -25.38 -9.55 32.76
CA LEU A 489 -24.31 -9.36 31.79
C LEU A 489 -24.70 -8.18 30.89
N CYS A 490 -23.99 -7.06 31.04
CA CYS A 490 -24.24 -5.80 30.33
C CYS A 490 -23.08 -5.46 29.40
N GLN A 491 -23.35 -4.83 28.26
CA GLN A 491 -22.31 -4.17 27.47
C GLN A 491 -22.06 -2.78 28.05
N CYS A 492 -20.82 -2.45 28.39
CA CYS A 492 -20.41 -1.07 28.63
C CYS A 492 -19.91 -0.43 27.34
N SER A 493 -20.21 0.85 27.18
CA SER A 493 -19.51 1.76 26.29
C SER A 493 -18.85 2.87 27.11
N GLU A 494 -17.52 2.97 27.06
CA GLU A 494 -16.67 3.84 27.89
C GLU A 494 -16.73 5.35 27.53
N GLN A 495 -17.93 5.92 27.41
CA GLN A 495 -18.19 7.23 26.82
C GLN A 495 -17.85 8.47 27.68
N GLY A 496 -17.58 8.31 28.98
CA GLY A 496 -17.44 9.44 29.92
C GLY A 496 -16.01 9.92 30.17
N ALA A 497 -15.88 11.16 30.65
CA ALA A 497 -14.61 11.88 30.81
C ALA A 497 -13.53 11.15 31.60
N LYS A 498 -13.91 10.36 32.62
CA LYS A 498 -12.99 9.65 33.51
C LYS A 498 -12.33 8.43 32.86
N SER A 499 -12.87 7.95 31.75
CA SER A 499 -12.38 6.77 31.04
C SER A 499 -10.88 6.84 30.70
N SER A 500 -10.26 5.66 30.65
CA SER A 500 -8.93 5.39 30.09
C SER A 500 -8.98 4.73 28.72
N ALA A 501 -10.17 4.52 28.14
CA ALA A 501 -10.34 3.78 26.89
C ALA A 501 -9.82 4.54 25.67
N THR A 502 -9.26 3.81 24.71
CA THR A 502 -8.93 4.37 23.38
C THR A 502 -10.22 4.45 22.57
N ARG A 503 -10.84 5.63 22.59
CA ARG A 503 -12.20 5.88 22.08
C ARG A 503 -12.31 7.12 21.20
N ALA A 504 -11.28 7.96 21.18
CA ALA A 504 -11.28 9.22 20.44
C ALA A 504 -10.77 9.00 19.01
N VAL A 505 -11.32 9.73 18.05
CA VAL A 505 -10.89 9.74 16.65
C VAL A 505 -10.60 11.16 16.23
N ASN A 506 -9.42 11.39 15.64
CA ASN A 506 -9.02 12.68 15.09
C ASN A 506 -9.70 12.94 13.75
N LEU A 507 -10.38 14.08 13.63
CA LEU A 507 -11.03 14.56 12.39
C LEU A 507 -10.23 15.70 11.73
N MET A 508 -9.30 16.33 12.46
CA MET A 508 -8.37 17.31 11.89
C MET A 508 -7.56 16.68 10.75
N PRO A 509 -7.34 17.42 9.64
CA PRO A 509 -6.70 16.88 8.46
C PRO A 509 -5.20 16.64 8.64
N GLN A 510 -4.68 15.73 7.81
CA GLN A 510 -3.25 15.61 7.51
C GLN A 510 -3.07 15.97 6.04
N VAL A 511 -2.20 16.95 5.77
CA VAL A 511 -1.93 17.46 4.41
C VAL A 511 -0.42 17.62 4.26
N ALA A 512 0.11 17.27 3.09
CA ALA A 512 1.50 17.46 2.71
C ALA A 512 1.79 18.95 2.42
N ASP A 513 3.07 19.30 2.37
CA ASP A 513 3.52 20.65 2.02
C ASP A 513 3.38 20.93 0.51
N ILE A 514 2.16 21.28 0.11
CA ILE A 514 1.76 21.60 -1.26
C ILE A 514 2.56 22.79 -1.82
N GLU A 515 2.94 23.74 -0.97
CA GLU A 515 3.70 24.93 -1.38
C GLU A 515 5.13 24.57 -1.81
N HIS A 516 5.72 23.57 -1.16
CA HIS A 516 7.05 23.02 -1.50
C HIS A 516 6.99 21.79 -2.41
N ASN A 517 5.93 21.64 -3.22
CA ASN A 517 5.75 20.57 -4.21
C ASN A 517 5.77 19.14 -3.60
N MET A 518 5.38 19.00 -2.34
CA MET A 518 5.28 17.71 -1.66
C MET A 518 3.89 17.09 -1.89
N VAL A 519 3.87 15.83 -2.29
CA VAL A 519 2.65 15.01 -2.36
C VAL A 519 2.59 14.03 -1.20
N MET A 520 1.40 13.48 -0.94
CA MET A 520 1.28 12.33 -0.06
C MET A 520 1.85 11.10 -0.77
N THR A 521 2.68 10.33 -0.07
CA THR A 521 3.34 9.12 -0.59
C THR A 521 2.80 7.85 0.06
N ASN A 522 2.40 7.93 1.32
CA ASN A 522 1.96 6.78 2.11
C ASN A 522 1.08 7.27 3.28
N PHE A 523 0.36 6.37 3.95
CA PHE A 523 -0.30 6.69 5.23
C PHE A 523 -0.43 5.47 6.13
N ARG A 524 -0.73 5.71 7.41
CA ARG A 524 -0.93 4.69 8.44
C ARG A 524 -1.92 5.16 9.51
N PHE A 525 -2.47 4.20 10.24
CA PHE A 525 -3.12 4.49 11.53
C PHE A 525 -2.05 4.64 12.62
N GLN A 526 -2.29 5.52 13.59
CA GLN A 526 -1.48 5.65 14.81
C GLN A 526 -2.38 5.88 16.03
N LYS A 527 -1.96 5.35 17.19
CA LYS A 527 -2.53 5.69 18.49
C LYS A 527 -1.57 6.67 19.19
N LYS A 528 -2.03 7.89 19.46
CA LYS A 528 -1.29 8.91 20.22
C LYS A 528 -2.27 9.61 21.15
N ASP A 529 -1.87 9.93 22.39
CA ASP A 529 -2.71 10.65 23.36
C ASP A 529 -4.11 10.00 23.63
N ASN A 530 -4.21 8.68 23.42
CA ASN A 530 -5.45 7.86 23.40
C ASN A 530 -6.48 8.24 22.32
N VAL A 531 -6.00 8.89 21.26
CA VAL A 531 -6.73 9.24 20.02
C VAL A 531 -6.23 8.37 18.86
N VAL A 532 -7.15 7.93 18.01
CA VAL A 532 -6.87 7.31 16.72
C VAL A 532 -6.63 8.40 15.68
N HIS A 533 -5.44 8.41 15.09
CA HIS A 533 -5.06 9.30 14.00
C HIS A 533 -4.84 8.52 12.70
N LEU A 534 -5.18 9.15 11.57
CA LEU A 534 -4.44 8.95 10.34
C LEU A 534 -3.14 9.77 10.43
N GLN A 535 -2.02 9.22 9.96
CA GLN A 535 -0.78 9.96 9.74
C GLN A 535 -0.31 9.72 8.30
N ILE A 536 0.16 10.76 7.62
CA ILE A 536 0.68 10.65 6.24
C ILE A 536 2.20 10.72 6.19
N GLN A 537 2.77 10.05 5.20
CA GLN A 537 4.10 10.32 4.69
C GLN A 537 3.96 11.25 3.47
N GLN A 538 4.88 12.20 3.34
CA GLN A 538 5.02 13.09 2.20
C GLN A 538 6.38 12.91 1.52
N GLY A 539 6.48 13.32 0.25
CA GLY A 539 7.71 13.33 -0.54
C GLY A 539 7.60 14.27 -1.74
N HIS A 540 8.73 14.77 -2.23
CA HIS A 540 8.79 15.71 -3.34
C HIS A 540 8.43 15.02 -4.67
N LEU A 541 7.53 15.64 -5.43
CA LEU A 541 7.05 15.13 -6.71
C LEU A 541 8.09 15.35 -7.83
N LEU A 542 8.29 14.33 -8.66
CA LEU A 542 9.20 14.32 -9.80
C LEU A 542 8.46 13.99 -11.11
N PRO A 543 9.06 14.26 -12.29
CA PRO A 543 8.53 13.87 -13.60
C PRO A 543 7.99 12.44 -13.70
N GLU A 544 6.90 12.29 -14.46
CA GLU A 544 6.09 11.07 -14.63
C GLU A 544 5.50 10.53 -13.32
N GLY A 545 5.27 11.42 -12.36
CA GLY A 545 4.72 11.09 -11.05
C GLY A 545 5.67 10.28 -10.17
N LYS A 546 6.98 10.29 -10.42
CA LYS A 546 7.98 9.66 -9.55
C LYS A 546 8.10 10.45 -8.22
N ILE A 547 8.66 9.84 -7.18
CA ILE A 547 8.91 10.47 -5.87
C ILE A 547 10.41 10.51 -5.58
N ASP A 548 10.93 11.63 -5.08
CA ASP A 548 12.28 11.64 -4.51
C ASP A 548 12.26 10.99 -3.11
N ASN A 549 12.67 9.71 -3.07
CA ASN A 549 12.71 8.92 -1.83
C ASN A 549 13.57 9.58 -0.73
N LEU A 550 14.59 10.37 -1.09
CA LEU A 550 15.47 11.06 -0.12
C LEU A 550 14.78 12.22 0.61
N THR A 551 13.66 12.72 0.06
CA THR A 551 12.84 13.78 0.68
C THR A 551 11.72 13.23 1.57
N THR A 552 11.56 11.91 1.63
CA THR A 552 10.36 11.32 2.25
C THR A 552 10.36 11.47 3.78
N SER A 553 9.24 11.93 4.32
CA SER A 553 9.10 12.25 5.74
C SER A 553 7.67 12.01 6.24
N TRP A 554 7.51 11.57 7.49
CA TRP A 554 6.19 11.47 8.13
C TRP A 554 5.78 12.83 8.67
N VAL A 555 4.59 13.30 8.30
CA VAL A 555 4.04 14.56 8.83
C VAL A 555 3.76 14.39 10.33
N PRO A 556 4.26 15.28 11.22
CA PRO A 556 4.07 15.13 12.66
C PRO A 556 2.60 15.16 13.09
N LEU A 557 2.23 14.22 13.97
CA LEU A 557 0.92 14.23 14.62
C LEU A 557 0.85 15.30 15.73
N PRO A 558 -0.28 16.02 15.86
CA PRO A 558 -0.46 17.07 16.87
C PRO A 558 -0.29 16.54 18.31
N ASP A 559 0.19 17.38 19.23
CA ASP A 559 0.18 17.09 20.67
C ASP A 559 -1.19 17.44 21.25
N LEU A 560 -1.89 16.45 21.83
CA LEU A 560 -3.25 16.61 22.34
C LEU A 560 -3.34 16.48 23.86
N LEU A 561 -3.84 17.52 24.52
CA LEU A 561 -4.05 17.57 25.96
C LEU A 561 -5.50 17.19 26.29
N TYR A 562 -5.71 16.09 27.03
CA TYR A 562 -7.04 15.60 27.40
C TYR A 562 -7.52 16.13 28.75
N TYR A 563 -8.68 16.78 28.77
CA TYR A 563 -9.29 17.42 29.93
C TYR A 563 -10.53 16.65 30.41
N LYS A 564 -10.53 16.27 31.70
CA LYS A 564 -11.56 15.42 32.33
C LYS A 564 -12.67 16.21 33.07
N ASN A 565 -12.68 17.54 32.96
CA ASN A 565 -13.56 18.45 33.70
C ASN A 565 -14.93 18.70 33.03
N VAL A 566 -15.12 18.30 31.78
CA VAL A 566 -16.43 18.32 31.09
C VAL A 566 -16.99 16.90 30.96
N PRO A 567 -18.32 16.65 30.93
CA PRO A 567 -18.90 15.31 31.14
C PRO A 567 -18.43 14.20 30.18
N LYS A 568 -18.18 14.53 28.90
CA LYS A 568 -17.67 13.61 27.88
C LYS A 568 -16.13 13.62 27.75
N GLY A 569 -15.43 14.51 28.45
CA GLY A 569 -14.03 14.84 28.19
C GLY A 569 -13.85 15.74 26.96
N ALA A 570 -12.74 16.48 26.91
CA ALA A 570 -12.39 17.34 25.77
C ALA A 570 -10.88 17.30 25.48
N PHE A 571 -10.50 17.69 24.26
CA PHE A 571 -9.10 17.85 23.87
C PHE A 571 -8.76 19.32 23.58
N TRP A 572 -7.51 19.68 23.85
CA TRP A 572 -6.90 20.94 23.44
C TRP A 572 -5.64 20.63 22.63
N LEU A 573 -5.44 21.33 21.52
CA LEU A 573 -4.22 21.28 20.73
C LEU A 573 -3.13 22.07 21.46
N LYS A 574 -1.95 21.46 21.63
CA LYS A 574 -0.73 22.16 22.03
C LYS A 574 0.14 22.36 20.79
N LYS A 575 0.47 23.62 20.48
CA LYS A 575 1.39 23.98 19.38
C LYS A 575 2.18 25.23 19.76
N ASP A 576 3.50 25.19 19.62
CA ASP A 576 4.40 26.35 19.83
C ASP A 576 4.18 27.08 21.17
N ASN A 577 3.95 26.29 22.24
CA ASN A 577 3.54 26.71 23.60
C ASN A 577 2.16 27.38 23.73
N VAL A 578 1.43 27.59 22.63
CA VAL A 578 0.01 27.95 22.64
C VAL A 578 -0.83 26.69 22.89
N VAL A 579 -1.93 26.84 23.62
CA VAL A 579 -2.90 25.78 23.89
C VAL A 579 -4.30 26.28 23.48
N SER A 580 -4.92 25.63 22.49
CA SER A 580 -6.21 26.04 21.90
C SER A 580 -7.26 24.92 21.97
N PRO A 581 -8.55 25.24 22.15
CA PRO A 581 -9.58 24.22 22.29
C PRO A 581 -9.84 23.54 20.96
N LEU A 582 -10.06 22.22 20.99
CA LEU A 582 -10.62 21.50 19.84
C LEU A 582 -12.14 21.38 19.96
N VAL A 583 -12.82 21.50 18.83
CA VAL A 583 -14.28 21.45 18.74
C VAL A 583 -14.75 20.01 18.54
N TYR A 584 -15.60 19.54 19.44
CA TYR A 584 -16.19 18.20 19.37
C TYR A 584 -17.08 18.05 18.12
N ASP A 585 -16.99 16.90 17.46
CA ASP A 585 -17.59 16.56 16.17
C ASP A 585 -17.15 17.44 14.98
N VAL A 586 -16.07 18.23 15.14
CA VAL A 586 -15.42 19.00 14.05
C VAL A 586 -13.92 18.65 13.94
N ASP A 587 -13.17 18.78 15.03
CA ASP A 587 -11.73 18.49 15.09
C ASP A 587 -11.44 17.08 15.60
N TYR A 588 -12.30 16.58 16.50
CA TYR A 588 -12.23 15.23 17.05
C TYR A 588 -13.63 14.72 17.42
N THR A 589 -13.77 13.42 17.58
CA THR A 589 -14.99 12.80 18.10
C THR A 589 -14.70 11.60 19.00
N PHE A 590 -15.75 10.96 19.51
CA PHE A 590 -15.72 9.74 20.30
C PHE A 590 -16.59 8.65 19.68
N LEU A 591 -16.03 7.45 19.56
CA LEU A 591 -16.79 6.23 19.31
C LEU A 591 -17.68 5.91 20.53
N LYS A 592 -18.91 5.48 20.28
CA LYS A 592 -19.95 5.28 21.30
C LYS A 592 -21.01 4.25 20.86
N HIS A 593 -21.86 3.82 21.79
CA HIS A 593 -22.82 2.71 21.62
C HIS A 593 -23.73 2.80 20.39
N ASP A 594 -23.98 4.01 19.92
CA ASP A 594 -24.87 4.39 18.84
C ASP A 594 -24.10 4.97 17.64
N ARG A 595 -22.79 5.24 17.77
CA ARG A 595 -21.93 5.80 16.72
C ARG A 595 -20.60 5.07 16.72
N MET A 596 -20.61 3.92 16.06
CA MET A 596 -19.55 2.92 16.04
C MET A 596 -19.22 2.43 14.62
N THR A 597 -19.69 3.15 13.58
CA THR A 597 -19.62 2.72 12.19
C THR A 597 -18.54 3.49 11.41
N LEU A 598 -17.74 2.74 10.64
CA LEU A 598 -16.74 3.25 9.70
C LEU A 598 -17.03 2.69 8.30
N ASN A 599 -17.12 3.59 7.32
CA ASN A 599 -17.23 3.27 5.91
C ASN A 599 -15.88 2.82 5.33
N LEU A 600 -15.90 1.80 4.46
CA LEU A 600 -14.72 1.11 3.92
C LEU A 600 -14.65 1.26 2.40
N ASP A 601 -14.62 2.50 1.92
CA ASP A 601 -14.55 2.83 0.49
C ASP A 601 -13.19 3.42 0.14
N ASP A 602 -12.68 3.08 -1.05
CA ASP A 602 -11.52 3.74 -1.63
C ASP A 602 -11.96 5.02 -2.35
N VAL A 603 -11.28 6.12 -2.07
CA VAL A 603 -11.57 7.45 -2.60
C VAL A 603 -10.44 7.83 -3.56
N ILE A 604 -10.77 7.96 -4.84
CA ILE A 604 -9.81 8.09 -5.95
C ILE A 604 -10.01 9.44 -6.64
N ALA A 605 -8.92 10.12 -6.97
CA ALA A 605 -8.95 11.42 -7.64
C ALA A 605 -9.34 11.30 -9.12
N GLY A 606 -9.95 12.36 -9.65
CA GLY A 606 -10.17 12.49 -11.10
C GLY A 606 -8.87 12.67 -11.89
N PRO A 607 -8.89 12.51 -13.22
CA PRO A 607 -7.72 12.75 -14.08
C PRO A 607 -7.06 14.12 -13.83
N GLY A 608 -5.73 14.16 -13.79
CA GLY A 608 -4.96 15.39 -13.56
C GLY A 608 -4.81 15.83 -12.10
N TYR A 609 -5.19 15.00 -11.12
CA TYR A 609 -5.00 15.23 -9.69
C TYR A 609 -4.16 14.14 -9.00
N VAL A 610 -3.50 14.50 -7.91
CA VAL A 610 -2.80 13.59 -6.97
C VAL A 610 -3.31 13.79 -5.54
N VAL A 611 -3.17 12.76 -4.70
CA VAL A 611 -3.45 12.85 -3.27
C VAL A 611 -2.36 13.68 -2.59
N THR A 612 -2.82 14.62 -1.76
CA THR A 612 -1.98 15.52 -0.96
C THR A 612 -2.38 15.53 0.52
N GLY A 613 -3.37 14.73 0.92
CA GLY A 613 -3.78 14.61 2.32
C GLY A 613 -5.00 13.72 2.54
N VAL A 614 -5.29 13.42 3.80
CA VAL A 614 -6.44 12.61 4.24
C VAL A 614 -7.01 13.14 5.56
N ARG A 615 -8.28 12.83 5.83
CA ARG A 615 -8.92 12.95 7.13
C ARG A 615 -10.02 11.91 7.28
N LEU A 616 -10.40 11.62 8.53
CA LEU A 616 -11.72 11.04 8.81
C LEU A 616 -12.71 12.19 9.03
N ASN A 617 -13.95 12.01 8.59
CA ASN A 617 -15.03 12.97 8.81
C ASN A 617 -16.37 12.23 8.88
N TYR A 618 -17.46 12.94 9.19
CA TYR A 618 -18.79 12.41 9.05
C TYR A 618 -19.32 12.54 7.62
N ARG A 619 -20.03 11.51 7.15
CA ARG A 619 -20.75 11.53 5.86
C ARG A 619 -21.71 12.72 5.84
N THR A 620 -21.59 13.60 4.85
CA THR A 620 -22.36 14.86 4.77
C THR A 620 -23.85 14.69 4.48
N GLU A 621 -24.30 13.48 4.12
CA GLU A 621 -25.68 13.18 3.74
C GLU A 621 -26.14 11.84 4.33
N GLY A 622 -27.31 11.83 4.95
CA GLY A 622 -27.99 10.65 5.50
C GLY A 622 -29.34 11.06 6.10
N PRO A 623 -30.23 10.10 6.42
CA PRO A 623 -31.47 10.43 7.12
C PRO A 623 -31.17 10.95 8.53
N ASP A 624 -31.81 12.06 8.94
CA ASP A 624 -31.52 12.80 10.19
C ASP A 624 -31.69 11.97 11.49
N ASN A 625 -32.21 10.75 11.39
CA ASN A 625 -32.50 9.85 12.50
C ASN A 625 -31.45 8.73 12.68
N GLU A 626 -30.47 8.58 11.79
CA GLU A 626 -29.37 7.62 11.94
C GLU A 626 -28.06 8.31 12.33
N ALA A 627 -27.30 7.68 13.24
CA ALA A 627 -26.03 8.23 13.71
C ALA A 627 -24.98 8.16 12.58
N THR A 628 -24.62 9.33 12.05
CA THR A 628 -23.77 9.48 10.88
C THR A 628 -22.48 8.66 10.99
N PRO A 629 -22.16 7.78 10.02
CA PRO A 629 -20.94 6.99 10.03
C PRO A 629 -19.71 7.86 9.73
N LEU A 630 -18.55 7.41 10.21
CA LEU A 630 -17.26 7.96 9.79
C LEU A 630 -16.95 7.52 8.36
N GLU A 631 -16.38 8.41 7.56
CA GLU A 631 -15.87 8.14 6.22
C GLU A 631 -14.45 8.71 6.04
N LEU A 632 -13.72 8.13 5.08
CA LEU A 632 -12.47 8.68 4.59
C LEU A 632 -12.75 9.86 3.64
N GLN A 633 -12.07 10.97 3.86
CA GLN A 633 -12.03 12.10 2.92
C GLN A 633 -10.59 12.40 2.54
N VAL A 634 -10.36 12.73 1.27
CA VAL A 634 -9.03 12.81 0.63
C VAL A 634 -8.85 14.22 0.06
N HIS A 635 -7.70 14.84 0.34
CA HIS A 635 -7.35 16.13 -0.24
C HIS A 635 -6.60 15.92 -1.54
N ILE A 636 -7.19 16.35 -2.65
CA ILE A 636 -6.61 16.22 -4.00
C ILE A 636 -6.13 17.57 -4.52
N THR A 637 -4.98 17.57 -5.18
CA THR A 637 -4.36 18.76 -5.78
C THR A 637 -4.07 18.52 -7.26
N PRO A 638 -4.38 19.46 -8.17
CA PRO A 638 -4.01 19.34 -9.57
C PRO A 638 -2.51 19.31 -9.79
N TYR A 639 -2.03 18.55 -10.77
CA TYR A 639 -0.60 18.44 -11.06
C TYR A 639 -0.32 18.26 -12.56
N ASP A 640 0.91 18.59 -12.94
CA ASP A 640 1.48 18.24 -14.24
C ASP A 640 2.28 16.94 -14.09
N TYR A 641 1.77 15.87 -14.70
CA TYR A 641 2.40 14.56 -14.66
C TYR A 641 3.79 14.55 -15.32
N TYR A 642 3.98 15.23 -16.45
CA TYR A 642 5.25 15.19 -17.18
C TYR A 642 6.32 16.08 -16.53
N GLN A 643 5.93 17.20 -15.93
CA GLN A 643 6.86 18.09 -15.22
C GLN A 643 7.10 17.69 -13.76
N GLY A 644 6.19 16.95 -13.12
CA GLY A 644 6.30 16.59 -11.71
C GLY A 644 5.97 17.75 -10.75
N HIS A 645 5.06 18.64 -11.14
CA HIS A 645 4.75 19.86 -10.38
C HIS A 645 3.27 20.00 -10.06
N LEU A 646 2.97 20.33 -8.80
CA LEU A 646 1.63 20.74 -8.37
C LEU A 646 1.24 22.09 -9.00
N LYS A 647 0.01 22.18 -9.50
CA LYS A 647 -0.53 23.36 -10.20
C LYS A 647 -1.96 23.72 -9.77
N PRO A 648 -2.25 23.93 -8.47
CA PRO A 648 -3.52 24.50 -8.03
C PRO A 648 -3.70 25.92 -8.58
N THR A 649 -4.92 26.24 -9.01
CA THR A 649 -5.29 27.55 -9.58
C THR A 649 -6.66 28.00 -9.06
N LYS A 650 -7.04 29.27 -9.24
CA LYS A 650 -8.37 29.76 -8.82
C LYS A 650 -9.54 29.07 -9.55
N SER A 651 -9.33 28.61 -10.78
CA SER A 651 -10.31 27.89 -11.60
C SER A 651 -10.27 26.37 -11.42
N ASN A 652 -9.14 25.84 -10.95
CA ASN A 652 -8.97 24.42 -10.61
C ASN A 652 -8.15 24.34 -9.31
N PRO A 653 -8.79 24.46 -8.14
CA PRO A 653 -8.10 24.48 -6.85
C PRO A 653 -7.86 23.06 -6.30
N SER A 654 -6.99 22.95 -5.31
CA SER A 654 -7.01 21.78 -4.42
C SER A 654 -8.33 21.70 -3.65
N ARG A 655 -8.83 20.49 -3.40
CA ARG A 655 -10.14 20.28 -2.76
C ARG A 655 -10.20 18.96 -2.01
N TRP A 656 -11.08 18.90 -1.02
CA TRP A 656 -11.48 17.64 -0.40
C TRP A 656 -12.47 16.90 -1.30
N ILE A 657 -12.30 15.58 -1.41
CA ILE A 657 -13.25 14.64 -1.98
C ILE A 657 -13.61 13.55 -0.98
N ASN A 658 -14.78 12.96 -1.17
CA ASN A 658 -15.20 11.70 -0.57
C ASN A 658 -15.61 10.73 -1.70
N VAL A 659 -16.16 9.57 -1.35
CA VAL A 659 -16.60 8.57 -2.32
C VAL A 659 -17.67 9.10 -3.31
N GLN A 660 -18.56 10.02 -2.90
CA GLN A 660 -19.62 10.62 -3.76
C GLN A 660 -19.09 11.51 -4.89
N ASN A 661 -17.87 12.05 -4.76
CA ASN A 661 -17.22 12.86 -5.79
C ASN A 661 -15.80 12.36 -6.14
N SER A 662 -15.58 11.06 -5.90
CA SER A 662 -14.48 10.25 -6.42
C SER A 662 -14.49 10.21 -7.95
N GLY A 663 -13.33 10.19 -8.58
CA GLY A 663 -13.18 10.09 -10.03
C GLY A 663 -13.63 8.75 -10.61
N GLU A 664 -13.65 7.70 -9.78
CA GLU A 664 -14.00 6.32 -10.16
C GLU A 664 -15.20 5.83 -9.32
N HIS A 665 -16.21 6.70 -9.22
CA HIS A 665 -17.44 6.47 -8.45
C HIS A 665 -18.27 5.28 -8.99
N SER A 666 -18.40 4.22 -8.19
CA SER A 666 -19.31 3.11 -8.49
C SER A 666 -20.77 3.58 -8.53
N ARG A 667 -21.49 3.32 -9.64
CA ARG A 667 -22.93 3.66 -9.83
C ARG A 667 -23.90 2.97 -8.85
N VAL A 668 -23.37 2.29 -7.83
CA VAL A 668 -24.10 1.52 -6.82
C VAL A 668 -24.11 2.23 -5.46
N TYR A 669 -23.36 3.33 -5.29
CA TYR A 669 -23.20 4.03 -4.00
C TYR A 669 -24.52 4.47 -3.35
N ASP A 670 -25.52 4.85 -4.14
CA ASP A 670 -26.85 5.25 -3.65
C ASP A 670 -27.74 4.06 -3.24
N ARG A 671 -27.18 2.84 -3.15
CA ARG A 671 -27.86 1.62 -2.68
C ARG A 671 -27.27 1.16 -1.35
N PHE A 672 -28.09 0.42 -0.58
CA PHE A 672 -27.73 -0.18 0.71
C PHE A 672 -26.29 -0.72 0.76
N ARG A 673 -25.44 -0.07 1.58
CA ARG A 673 -24.08 -0.54 1.88
C ARG A 673 -24.12 -1.92 2.53
N ARG A 674 -23.11 -2.76 2.27
CA ARG A 674 -22.99 -4.09 2.93
C ARG A 674 -22.15 -3.98 4.21
N LYS A 675 -22.64 -4.55 5.32
CA LYS A 675 -21.84 -4.69 6.55
C LYS A 675 -20.81 -5.82 6.39
N VAL A 676 -19.60 -5.64 6.91
CA VAL A 676 -18.66 -6.73 7.19
C VAL A 676 -19.24 -7.70 8.22
N ASP A 677 -19.26 -9.00 7.92
CA ASP A 677 -19.76 -10.05 8.82
C ASP A 677 -18.74 -10.37 9.93
N LEU A 678 -18.89 -9.68 11.06
CA LEU A 678 -18.20 -9.98 12.32
C LEU A 678 -19.06 -10.84 13.28
N SER A 679 -19.98 -11.65 12.77
CA SER A 679 -20.72 -12.59 13.61
C SER A 679 -19.79 -13.66 14.20
N LYS A 680 -19.93 -13.90 15.50
CA LYS A 680 -19.08 -14.81 16.29
C LYS A 680 -17.57 -14.53 16.16
N ALA A 681 -17.18 -13.25 16.08
CA ALA A 681 -15.79 -12.83 15.99
C ALA A 681 -14.99 -13.11 17.28
N ASP A 682 -13.91 -13.88 17.16
CA ASP A 682 -12.88 -14.01 18.19
C ASP A 682 -11.79 -12.93 18.06
N ASP A 683 -10.83 -12.91 18.99
CA ASP A 683 -9.59 -12.15 18.93
C ASP A 683 -8.89 -12.30 17.55
N PRO A 684 -8.65 -11.20 16.80
CA PRO A 684 -7.94 -11.23 15.51
C PRO A 684 -6.58 -11.95 15.54
N LEU A 685 -5.88 -11.94 16.68
CA LEU A 685 -4.56 -12.53 16.85
C LEU A 685 -4.58 -14.07 16.84
N LYS A 686 -5.77 -14.68 17.01
CA LYS A 686 -5.97 -16.13 16.89
C LYS A 686 -6.22 -16.57 15.44
N SER A 687 -6.39 -15.64 14.50
CA SER A 687 -6.64 -15.96 13.09
C SER A 687 -5.34 -16.43 12.41
N PRO A 688 -5.35 -17.55 11.66
CA PRO A 688 -4.14 -18.04 10.97
C PRO A 688 -3.72 -17.16 9.77
N LYS A 689 -4.62 -16.33 9.24
CA LYS A 689 -4.40 -15.34 8.17
C LYS A 689 -5.50 -14.27 8.22
N ASN A 690 -5.22 -13.08 7.67
CA ASN A 690 -6.20 -12.00 7.52
C ASN A 690 -6.21 -11.48 6.07
N LEU A 691 -7.17 -11.97 5.27
CA LEU A 691 -7.34 -11.61 3.86
C LEU A 691 -8.26 -10.39 3.73
N GLU A 692 -8.17 -9.62 2.64
CA GLU A 692 -9.13 -8.54 2.37
C GLU A 692 -10.56 -9.10 2.21
N VAL A 693 -11.50 -8.59 3.02
CA VAL A 693 -12.92 -9.01 3.06
C VAL A 693 -13.86 -7.87 2.68
N SER A 694 -13.43 -6.62 2.90
CA SER A 694 -14.14 -5.43 2.42
C SER A 694 -13.90 -5.17 0.93
N GLY A 695 -14.81 -4.41 0.33
CA GLY A 695 -14.55 -3.65 -0.88
C GLY A 695 -15.50 -2.45 -0.93
N GLN A 696 -15.56 -1.78 -2.07
CA GLN A 696 -16.44 -0.64 -2.33
C GLN A 696 -17.90 -0.82 -1.85
N ASN A 697 -18.49 0.26 -1.33
CA ASN A 697 -19.83 0.32 -0.76
C ASN A 697 -20.04 -0.61 0.46
N MET A 698 -19.03 -0.72 1.32
CA MET A 698 -19.09 -1.48 2.57
C MET A 698 -18.87 -0.62 3.83
N PHE A 699 -19.22 -1.18 4.99
CA PHE A 699 -18.93 -0.61 6.30
C PHE A 699 -18.66 -1.69 7.34
N VAL A 700 -17.97 -1.31 8.42
CA VAL A 700 -17.85 -2.11 9.64
C VAL A 700 -18.44 -1.36 10.82
N ASN A 701 -18.96 -2.10 11.80
CA ASN A 701 -19.23 -1.55 13.12
C ASN A 701 -18.18 -2.09 14.09
N PHE A 702 -17.55 -1.20 14.87
CA PHE A 702 -16.81 -1.62 16.06
C PHE A 702 -17.78 -2.28 17.03
N GLN A 703 -17.44 -3.48 17.50
CA GLN A 703 -18.28 -4.28 18.37
C GLN A 703 -17.43 -5.12 19.32
N ILE A 704 -18.06 -5.73 20.32
CA ILE A 704 -17.41 -6.73 21.16
C ILE A 704 -17.09 -8.01 20.39
N THR A 705 -16.10 -8.76 20.86
CA THR A 705 -15.90 -10.18 20.53
C THR A 705 -17.08 -11.05 20.98
N ASP A 706 -17.08 -12.29 20.53
CA ASP A 706 -18.09 -13.29 20.87
C ASP A 706 -18.05 -13.68 22.36
N TYR A 707 -19.21 -13.98 22.94
CA TYR A 707 -19.32 -14.38 24.33
C TYR A 707 -18.72 -15.78 24.58
N ASP A 708 -19.01 -16.76 23.72
CA ASP A 708 -18.61 -18.16 23.91
C ASP A 708 -17.09 -18.35 23.70
N LYS A 709 -16.45 -17.45 22.95
CA LYS A 709 -15.01 -17.52 22.61
C LYS A 709 -14.10 -16.65 23.47
N ASP A 710 -14.59 -15.50 23.93
CA ASP A 710 -13.75 -14.45 24.51
C ASP A 710 -14.41 -13.73 25.70
N PHE A 711 -15.65 -14.08 26.05
CA PHE A 711 -16.52 -13.35 26.98
C PHE A 711 -16.79 -11.89 26.57
N GLY A 712 -16.71 -11.58 25.27
CA GLY A 712 -16.97 -10.23 24.74
C GLY A 712 -16.12 -9.13 25.38
N GLN A 713 -14.84 -9.42 25.63
CA GLN A 713 -13.94 -8.52 26.37
C GLN A 713 -13.23 -7.50 25.47
N LEU A 714 -12.92 -7.89 24.23
CA LEU A 714 -12.15 -7.09 23.28
C LEU A 714 -13.09 -6.32 22.33
N THR A 715 -12.69 -5.11 21.94
CA THR A 715 -13.34 -4.37 20.84
C THR A 715 -12.65 -4.70 19.52
N VAL A 716 -13.41 -5.13 18.52
CA VAL A 716 -12.94 -5.51 17.18
C VAL A 716 -13.69 -4.73 16.08
N PRO A 717 -13.08 -4.48 14.90
CA PRO A 717 -11.73 -4.86 14.48
C PRO A 717 -10.62 -4.08 15.20
N PHE A 718 -9.38 -4.59 15.12
CA PHE A 718 -8.16 -3.87 15.52
C PHE A 718 -7.68 -2.93 14.40
N PHE A 719 -6.62 -2.16 14.62
CA PHE A 719 -6.00 -1.30 13.60
C PHE A 719 -4.58 -1.76 13.29
N ASP A 720 -4.26 -1.89 12.00
CA ASP A 720 -2.90 -2.06 11.48
C ASP A 720 -2.18 -0.70 11.49
N SER A 721 -1.11 -0.57 12.28
CA SER A 721 -0.42 0.72 12.46
C SER A 721 0.75 0.94 11.50
N ARG A 722 0.97 -0.01 10.59
CA ARG A 722 2.02 0.05 9.56
C ARG A 722 1.61 0.97 8.40
N ALA A 723 2.60 1.37 7.62
CA ALA A 723 2.41 2.11 6.38
C ALA A 723 1.72 1.24 5.32
N ALA A 724 0.76 1.80 4.58
CA ALA A 724 -0.07 1.11 3.58
C ALA A 724 0.71 0.36 2.49
N GLY A 725 1.82 0.95 2.02
CA GLY A 725 2.80 0.29 1.15
C GLY A 725 4.17 0.17 1.81
N VAL A 726 4.98 -0.80 1.37
CA VAL A 726 6.36 -1.01 1.87
C VAL A 726 7.27 0.17 1.53
N ALA A 727 7.10 0.73 0.34
CA ALA A 727 7.68 1.99 -0.13
C ALA A 727 6.61 2.77 -0.92
N SER A 728 6.90 3.99 -1.36
CA SER A 728 6.17 4.58 -2.49
C SER A 728 7.12 5.39 -3.36
N LEU A 729 7.38 4.85 -4.55
CA LEU A 729 8.30 5.42 -5.54
C LEU A 729 7.57 6.31 -6.57
N SER A 730 6.23 6.32 -6.50
CA SER A 730 5.33 7.10 -7.34
C SER A 730 4.23 7.79 -6.52
N ALA A 731 3.60 8.77 -7.16
CA ALA A 731 2.47 9.51 -6.64
C ALA A 731 1.19 8.67 -6.69
N ILE A 732 0.36 8.84 -5.67
CA ILE A 732 -0.93 8.16 -5.51
C ILE A 732 -2.09 9.03 -6.03
N SER A 733 -3.06 8.38 -6.68
CA SER A 733 -4.32 9.01 -7.09
C SER A 733 -5.45 8.74 -6.11
N GLY A 734 -5.38 7.68 -5.30
CA GLY A 734 -6.41 7.36 -4.33
C GLY A 734 -5.89 6.61 -3.11
N VAL A 735 -6.78 6.43 -2.14
CA VAL A 735 -6.55 5.69 -0.89
C VAL A 735 -7.84 5.10 -0.36
N GLY A 736 -7.75 4.01 0.38
CA GLY A 736 -8.89 3.35 1.03
C GLY A 736 -8.57 2.83 2.42
N ILE A 737 -9.61 2.52 3.19
CA ILE A 737 -9.51 1.79 4.46
C ILE A 737 -10.25 0.47 4.28
N ILE A 738 -9.52 -0.63 4.42
CA ILE A 738 -10.02 -1.98 4.19
C ILE A 738 -10.13 -2.77 5.50
N HIS A 739 -11.04 -3.72 5.56
CA HIS A 739 -11.07 -4.76 6.58
C HIS A 739 -10.38 -6.02 6.05
N ARG A 740 -9.36 -6.47 6.79
CA ARG A 740 -8.65 -7.72 6.56
C ARG A 740 -8.96 -8.71 7.68
N GLY A 741 -9.34 -9.94 7.38
CA GLY A 741 -9.70 -10.93 8.41
C GLY A 741 -10.06 -12.31 7.87
N GLN A 742 -10.71 -13.11 8.70
CA GLN A 742 -11.30 -14.39 8.34
C GLN A 742 -12.61 -14.60 9.11
N LYS A 743 -13.58 -15.31 8.53
CA LYS A 743 -14.90 -15.55 9.14
C LYS A 743 -14.75 -16.18 10.53
N GLY A 744 -15.34 -15.54 11.54
CA GLY A 744 -15.25 -15.97 12.93
C GLY A 744 -14.11 -15.35 13.74
N TYR A 745 -13.35 -14.41 13.17
CA TYR A 745 -12.36 -13.56 13.86
C TYR A 745 -12.67 -12.08 13.60
N GLY A 746 -12.21 -11.19 14.49
CA GLY A 746 -12.50 -9.75 14.39
C GLY A 746 -11.78 -9.02 13.24
N GLY A 747 -10.62 -9.52 12.82
CA GLY A 747 -9.77 -8.89 11.81
C GLY A 747 -9.23 -7.50 12.19
N PHE A 748 -8.63 -6.86 11.18
CA PHE A 748 -7.91 -5.59 11.26
C PHE A 748 -8.44 -4.58 10.24
N LEU A 749 -8.42 -3.31 10.60
CA LEU A 749 -8.52 -2.19 9.67
C LEU A 749 -7.12 -1.84 9.18
N ALA A 750 -6.91 -1.89 7.87
CA ALA A 750 -5.64 -1.57 7.23
C ALA A 750 -5.81 -0.47 6.18
N PRO A 751 -4.79 0.37 5.97
CA PRO A 751 -4.80 1.39 4.91
C PRO A 751 -4.35 0.79 3.57
N LYS A 752 -4.98 1.21 2.46
CA LYS A 752 -4.69 0.80 1.08
C LYS A 752 -4.33 2.02 0.21
N LEU A 753 -3.35 1.89 -0.68
CA LEU A 753 -2.96 2.91 -1.65
C LEU A 753 -3.50 2.57 -3.05
N VAL A 754 -3.82 3.59 -3.84
CA VAL A 754 -4.09 3.47 -5.29
C VAL A 754 -3.18 4.43 -6.04
N ASN A 755 -2.27 3.88 -6.85
CA ASN A 755 -1.24 4.65 -7.55
C ASN A 755 -1.83 5.52 -8.69
N ALA A 756 -1.09 6.52 -9.16
CA ALA A 756 -1.49 7.33 -10.30
C ALA A 756 -1.70 6.45 -11.54
N ASP A 757 -2.83 6.63 -12.23
CA ASP A 757 -3.12 5.86 -13.45
C ASP A 757 -2.19 6.29 -14.59
N HIS A 758 -1.15 5.49 -14.83
CA HIS A 758 -0.13 5.78 -15.82
C HIS A 758 -0.63 5.63 -17.26
N ALA A 759 -1.62 4.76 -17.52
CA ALA A 759 -2.16 4.52 -18.86
C ALA A 759 -2.78 5.79 -19.47
N ARG A 760 -3.39 6.64 -18.63
CA ARG A 760 -3.97 7.95 -19.02
C ARG A 760 -2.94 8.96 -19.52
N PHE A 761 -1.65 8.72 -19.30
CA PHE A 761 -0.55 9.60 -19.72
C PHE A 761 0.34 8.97 -20.80
N ILE A 762 -0.08 7.84 -21.38
CA ILE A 762 0.57 7.21 -22.53
C ILE A 762 -0.05 7.74 -23.83
N ASP A 763 0.74 8.47 -24.59
CA ASP A 763 0.40 8.94 -25.94
C ASP A 763 1.12 8.09 -26.98
N PHE A 764 0.36 7.24 -27.69
CA PHE A 764 0.86 6.30 -28.69
C PHE A 764 0.60 6.77 -30.14
N ASP A 765 -0.09 7.88 -30.35
CA ASP A 765 -0.49 8.30 -31.69
C ASP A 765 0.70 8.85 -32.51
N LEU A 766 0.69 8.55 -33.81
CA LEU A 766 1.65 9.06 -34.79
C LEU A 766 0.93 9.37 -36.09
N CYS A 767 0.68 10.65 -36.33
CA CYS A 767 0.25 11.09 -37.65
C CYS A 767 1.40 10.95 -38.66
N GLU A 768 1.09 10.59 -39.91
CA GLU A 768 2.13 10.48 -40.96
C GLU A 768 2.85 11.83 -41.20
N HIS A 769 2.21 12.97 -40.89
CA HIS A 769 2.86 14.29 -40.82
C HIS A 769 3.94 14.38 -39.73
N GLU A 770 3.73 13.79 -38.55
CA GLU A 770 4.72 13.79 -37.46
C GLU A 770 5.91 12.90 -37.82
N ILE A 771 5.65 11.75 -38.45
CA ILE A 771 6.70 10.88 -39.00
C ILE A 771 7.48 11.63 -40.10
N GLN A 772 6.81 12.40 -40.96
CA GLN A 772 7.48 13.28 -41.92
C GLN A 772 8.31 14.38 -41.23
N HIS A 773 7.80 15.04 -40.19
CA HIS A 773 8.53 16.01 -39.37
C HIS A 773 9.79 15.39 -38.74
N PHE A 774 9.68 14.22 -38.10
CA PHE A 774 10.82 13.49 -37.52
C PHE A 774 11.74 12.84 -38.57
N THR A 775 11.42 12.95 -39.87
CA THR A 775 12.26 12.45 -40.99
C THR A 775 12.56 13.52 -42.05
N SER A 776 12.46 14.81 -41.68
CA SER A 776 12.60 15.98 -42.58
C SER A 776 14.01 16.62 -42.64
N PHE A 777 15.01 15.96 -42.05
CA PHE A 777 16.37 16.48 -41.86
C PHE A 777 17.41 16.06 -42.92
#